data_AF-A0A315ZNK0-F1
#
_entry.id   AF-A0A315ZNK0-F1
#
_cell.length_a   1.000
_cell.length_b   1.000
_cell.length_c   1.000
_cell.angle_alpha   90.00
_cell.angle_beta   90.00
_cell.angle_gamma   90.00
#
_symmetry.space_group_name_H-M   'P 1'
#
loop_
_entity.id
_entity.type
_entity.pdbx_description
1 polymer ?
#
loop_
_entity_poly.entity_id
_entity_poly.type
_entity_poly.pdbx_seq_one_letter_code
_entity_poly.pdbx_strand_id
1 'polypeptide(L)'
;MIYTIRFFVLLTLILCAQLTTNANETSDLTQPIKGFLDISTLDQNDTSYFSINGEWELYKDQLLTPSDSNTIFKSPRFHQIANKWVNQAIDDIHLSEYGAHTFRLRVKHHFHKKQELAIRMPKIAASYRLFVDGTMIVKVGELSAQKDSYKPAYQITTPTFFPKSDEIEIVLQIANFDHKKGGAMDEFYMGTAETVLQKRQEAIMKDMFLIGCLMIMGIYHIFLYLFRLKDRAPLYFAITCFVLVLRTLVMGELLMIKLFPSFPWALLLRIEYLTIIVPIFSLSAFIYCVYPKDAPRPFMLITAFVSAVLGIITACATPHFFTSLVGVTQAIIALTAFYTFYVMILVVKRKRTGAIIFMGGVLILLFTIFNDILYHRDLIQSFDMVSIGFFSFIIVQGAMISRRLFKTYKKTEILSSQLNELNRGLEETVEERSMELQEANEELSQQNTFMNTQKRELEMIGLRLQKRNNEVTSSINYAHRIQSSILPSEEKVKRLLGAENYFIIYKPKDILSGDFYMIEECGDKIIIISADCTGHGVPGALMSMLGKQLLSEIIFRKNITDPHVILSELHNGITKTLQQSITQNNDSIDCTVCLFDKSTHELHFAGAKASLFIVVSDTTTQLLKGDRFSAGGKIYLNKPSFHTHSVRIKPNTKIYLYSDGYQDQFGGKDNRKIMAGHFRNLLKKNSHLDMNAQSEFLDSYLEEWKLQGNESQTDDILLMGIKL
;
A
#
# COMPACT_ATOMS: atom_id res chain seq x y z
N MET A 1 8.22 19.70 36.59
CA MET A 1 7.14 20.34 35.79
C MET A 1 6.50 21.50 36.56
N ILE A 2 6.02 21.24 37.78
CA ILE A 2 5.39 22.25 38.66
C ILE A 2 6.38 23.37 39.04
N TYR A 3 7.64 23.04 39.33
CA TYR A 3 8.66 24.02 39.70
C TYR A 3 8.97 25.06 38.61
N THR A 4 9.05 24.64 37.34
CA THR A 4 9.29 25.56 36.21
C THR A 4 8.12 26.51 35.99
N ILE A 5 6.88 26.01 36.11
CA ILE A 5 5.66 26.82 35.97
C ILE A 5 5.55 27.78 37.16
N ARG A 6 5.78 27.30 38.39
CA ARG A 6 5.82 28.14 39.59
C ARG A 6 6.89 29.22 39.48
N PHE A 7 8.08 28.91 38.97
CA PHE A 7 9.16 29.89 38.79
C PHE A 7 8.76 31.00 37.82
N PHE A 8 8.22 30.67 36.64
CA PHE A 8 7.82 31.71 35.68
C PHE A 8 6.60 32.50 36.12
N VAL A 9 5.60 31.85 36.73
CA VAL A 9 4.46 32.54 37.31
C VAL A 9 4.91 33.46 38.44
N LEU A 10 5.81 33.01 39.32
CA LEU A 10 6.38 33.84 40.39
C LEU A 10 7.21 34.99 39.82
N LEU A 11 8.03 34.76 38.78
CA LEU A 11 8.83 35.80 38.13
C LEU A 11 7.93 36.85 37.45
N THR A 12 6.89 36.44 36.75
CA THR A 12 5.90 37.35 36.15
C THR A 12 5.11 38.09 37.23
N LEU A 13 4.72 37.42 38.32
CA LEU A 13 4.06 38.06 39.46
C LEU A 13 4.98 39.04 40.18
N ILE A 14 6.28 38.75 40.32
CA ILE A 14 7.27 39.67 40.89
C ILE A 14 7.48 40.87 39.96
N LEU A 15 7.60 40.66 38.64
CA LEU A 15 7.68 41.73 37.65
C LEU A 15 6.42 42.61 37.65
N CYS A 16 5.23 42.02 37.71
CA CYS A 16 3.98 42.75 37.83
C CYS A 16 3.87 43.48 39.18
N ALA A 17 4.26 42.85 40.30
CA ALA A 17 4.20 43.43 41.64
C ALA A 17 5.14 44.62 41.80
N GLN A 18 6.38 44.52 41.29
CA GLN A 18 7.35 45.62 41.29
C GLN A 18 6.95 46.78 40.37
N LEU A 19 6.07 46.55 39.40
CA LEU A 19 5.50 47.60 38.55
C LEU A 19 4.27 48.26 39.20
N THR A 20 3.48 47.51 39.97
CA THR A 20 2.34 48.06 40.73
C THR A 20 2.76 48.84 41.99
N THR A 21 3.90 48.52 42.61
CA THR A 21 4.38 49.24 43.80
C THR A 21 4.74 50.70 43.53
N ASN A 22 5.00 51.08 42.27
CA ASN A 22 5.25 52.48 41.89
C ASN A 22 3.97 53.26 41.52
N ALA A 23 2.83 52.58 41.36
CA ALA A 23 1.56 53.24 41.02
C ALA A 23 0.82 53.77 42.26
N ASN A 24 1.14 53.25 43.46
CA ASN A 24 0.50 53.65 44.71
C ASN A 24 1.25 54.74 45.49
N GLU A 25 2.41 55.22 45.03
CA GLU A 25 3.11 56.32 45.72
C GLU A 25 2.45 57.69 45.50
N THR A 26 1.46 57.82 44.61
CA THR A 26 0.84 59.11 44.26
C THR A 26 -0.58 59.31 44.79
N SER A 27 -1.16 58.40 45.58
CA SER A 27 -2.62 58.42 45.81
C SER A 27 -3.15 59.26 46.98
N ASP A 28 -2.33 59.94 47.79
CA ASP A 28 -2.84 60.67 48.97
C ASP A 28 -2.39 62.13 49.12
N LEU A 29 -1.73 62.70 48.10
CA LEU A 29 -1.39 64.14 48.07
C LEU A 29 -2.47 64.94 47.31
N THR A 30 -2.74 66.16 47.79
CA THR A 30 -3.83 67.06 47.36
C THR A 30 -4.01 67.12 45.84
N GLN A 31 -5.20 66.78 45.34
CA GLN A 31 -5.56 66.99 43.92
C GLN A 31 -5.99 68.45 43.69
N PRO A 32 -5.76 69.04 42.51
CA PRO A 32 -6.34 70.32 42.13
C PRO A 32 -7.87 70.33 42.26
N ILE A 33 -8.40 71.34 42.96
CA ILE A 33 -9.84 71.57 43.13
C ILE A 33 -10.13 72.98 42.63
N LYS A 34 -11.11 73.12 41.73
CA LYS A 34 -11.52 74.41 41.16
C LYS A 34 -10.34 75.25 40.61
N GLY A 35 -9.38 74.60 39.94
CA GLY A 35 -8.24 75.26 39.30
C GLY A 35 -7.15 75.75 40.25
N PHE A 36 -7.16 75.31 41.52
CA PHE A 36 -6.13 75.63 42.50
C PHE A 36 -5.60 74.38 43.19
N LEU A 37 -4.28 74.36 43.41
CA LEU A 37 -3.57 73.30 44.12
C LEU A 37 -2.61 73.93 45.14
N ASP A 38 -2.78 73.60 46.43
CA ASP A 38 -1.83 74.01 47.48
C ASP A 38 -0.97 72.82 47.91
N ILE A 39 0.33 72.93 47.64
CA ILE A 39 1.37 71.99 48.09
C ILE A 39 2.36 72.68 49.04
N SER A 40 2.12 73.92 49.45
CA SER A 40 3.06 74.70 50.27
C SER A 40 3.26 74.14 51.68
N THR A 41 2.35 73.30 52.15
CA THR A 41 2.38 72.66 53.47
C THR A 41 2.94 71.23 53.46
N LEU A 42 3.29 70.70 52.29
CA LEU A 42 3.81 69.33 52.15
C LEU A 42 5.34 69.31 52.35
N ASP A 43 5.88 68.17 52.77
CA ASP A 43 7.32 68.00 52.95
C ASP A 43 8.05 67.98 51.59
N GLN A 44 9.32 68.43 51.55
CA GLN A 44 10.10 68.50 50.32
C GLN A 44 10.31 67.15 49.62
N ASN A 45 10.31 66.04 50.38
CA ASN A 45 10.39 64.70 49.80
C ASN A 45 9.08 64.32 49.09
N ASP A 46 7.94 64.71 49.66
CA ASP A 46 6.60 64.45 49.13
C ASP A 46 6.25 65.34 47.93
N THR A 47 6.96 66.46 47.75
CA THR A 47 6.79 67.36 46.60
C THR A 47 7.87 67.19 45.52
N SER A 48 8.77 66.22 45.67
CA SER A 48 9.77 65.88 44.65
C SER A 48 9.13 65.43 43.32
N TYR A 49 7.95 64.82 43.40
CA TYR A 49 7.11 64.41 42.27
C TYR A 49 5.65 64.27 42.72
N PHE A 50 4.74 65.02 42.10
CA PHE A 50 3.31 65.02 42.44
C PHE A 50 2.42 65.15 41.20
N SER A 51 1.18 64.66 41.32
CA SER A 51 0.18 64.76 40.27
C SER A 51 -0.46 66.14 40.25
N ILE A 52 -0.65 66.68 39.04
CA ILE A 52 -1.46 67.90 38.83
C ILE A 52 -2.78 67.56 38.10
N ASN A 53 -3.20 66.29 38.20
CA ASN A 53 -4.48 65.81 37.70
C ASN A 53 -5.59 66.16 38.66
N GLY A 54 -6.58 66.90 38.18
CA GLY A 54 -7.71 67.35 38.97
C GLY A 54 -8.57 68.32 38.17
N GLU A 55 -9.41 69.08 38.87
CA GLU A 55 -10.23 70.13 38.28
C GLU A 55 -9.39 71.36 37.93
N TRP A 56 -9.29 71.68 36.64
CA TRP A 56 -8.68 72.90 36.12
C TRP A 56 -9.78 73.90 35.70
N GLU A 57 -9.46 75.19 35.71
CA GLU A 57 -10.32 76.20 35.07
C GLU A 57 -10.36 75.93 33.56
N LEU A 58 -11.56 75.83 32.98
CA LEU A 58 -11.82 75.58 31.56
C LEU A 58 -12.48 76.79 30.91
N TYR A 59 -11.89 77.21 29.79
CA TYR A 59 -12.42 78.23 28.88
C TYR A 59 -12.70 77.57 27.53
N LYS A 60 -13.97 77.20 27.32
CA LYS A 60 -14.44 76.48 26.12
C LYS A 60 -14.39 77.39 24.90
N ASP A 61 -13.99 76.84 23.75
CA ASP A 61 -13.89 77.52 22.45
C ASP A 61 -13.08 78.84 22.44
N GLN A 62 -12.12 78.96 23.36
CA GLN A 62 -11.28 80.15 23.54
C GLN A 62 -9.81 79.75 23.69
N LEU A 63 -8.92 80.50 23.02
CA LEU A 63 -7.46 80.37 23.09
C LEU A 63 -6.86 81.56 23.84
N LEU A 64 -7.02 81.58 25.16
CA LEU A 64 -6.58 82.66 26.03
C LEU A 64 -5.09 82.54 26.36
N THR A 65 -4.39 83.65 26.34
CA THR A 65 -2.99 83.80 26.73
C THR A 65 -2.89 84.44 28.13
N PRO A 66 -1.76 84.28 28.84
CA PRO A 66 -1.58 84.92 30.15
C PRO A 66 -1.63 86.46 30.13
N SER A 67 -1.47 87.06 28.95
CA SER A 67 -1.55 88.51 28.74
C SER A 67 -3.00 89.02 28.65
N ASP A 68 -3.98 88.13 28.49
CA ASP A 68 -5.39 88.49 28.43
C ASP A 68 -5.85 88.95 29.83
N SER A 69 -6.54 90.08 29.91
CA SER A 69 -6.89 90.70 31.19
C SER A 69 -7.66 89.74 32.13
N ASN A 70 -7.46 89.85 33.45
CA ASN A 70 -8.25 89.11 34.47
C ASN A 70 -9.77 89.29 34.32
N THR A 71 -10.22 90.33 33.60
CA THR A 71 -11.60 90.56 33.20
C THR A 71 -12.14 89.57 32.16
N ILE A 72 -11.29 88.99 31.32
CA ILE A 72 -11.63 87.99 30.29
C ILE A 72 -11.78 86.60 30.90
N PHE A 73 -11.03 86.31 31.98
CA PHE A 73 -11.18 85.10 32.80
C PHE A 73 -12.42 85.12 33.72
N LYS A 74 -13.44 85.93 33.42
CA LYS A 74 -14.66 86.02 34.25
C LYS A 74 -15.62 84.85 33.94
N SER A 75 -15.85 84.02 34.96
CA SER A 75 -16.70 82.81 34.97
C SER A 75 -16.04 81.55 34.39
N PRO A 76 -14.91 81.08 34.96
CA PRO A 76 -14.34 79.80 34.59
C PRO A 76 -15.35 78.69 34.86
N ARG A 77 -15.35 77.69 33.98
CA ARG A 77 -15.93 76.38 34.29
C ARG A 77 -14.82 75.50 34.86
N PHE A 78 -15.17 74.39 35.51
CA PHE A 78 -14.16 73.47 36.03
C PHE A 78 -14.26 72.14 35.31
N HIS A 79 -13.12 71.60 34.88
CA HIS A 79 -13.07 70.33 34.16
C HIS A 79 -11.89 69.50 34.62
N GLN A 80 -12.11 68.20 34.77
CA GLN A 80 -11.06 67.23 35.06
C GLN A 80 -10.14 67.11 33.85
N ILE A 81 -8.89 67.56 33.99
CA ILE A 81 -7.96 67.57 32.84
C ILE A 81 -7.44 66.16 32.51
N ALA A 82 -7.47 65.27 33.50
CA ALA A 82 -7.05 63.88 33.40
C ALA A 82 -8.23 62.98 33.00
N ASN A 83 -7.95 62.01 32.12
CA ASN A 83 -8.90 61.20 31.35
C ASN A 83 -9.48 61.93 30.14
N LYS A 84 -9.86 61.14 29.12
CA LYS A 84 -10.43 61.63 27.87
C LYS A 84 -11.62 62.55 28.20
N TRP A 85 -11.66 63.75 27.62
CA TRP A 85 -12.73 64.73 27.93
C TRP A 85 -14.12 64.37 27.34
N VAL A 86 -14.31 63.10 26.95
CA VAL A 86 -15.53 62.60 26.31
C VAL A 86 -16.38 61.88 27.36
N ASN A 87 -17.64 62.34 27.52
CA ASN A 87 -18.72 61.73 28.31
C ASN A 87 -18.66 61.83 29.85
N GLN A 88 -17.98 62.82 30.43
CA GLN A 88 -18.26 63.22 31.81
C GLN A 88 -19.27 64.37 31.82
N ALA A 89 -20.54 64.04 32.07
CA ALA A 89 -21.56 65.04 32.34
C ALA A 89 -21.37 65.54 33.79
N ILE A 90 -20.71 66.69 33.92
CA ILE A 90 -20.78 67.51 35.12
C ILE A 90 -21.15 68.91 34.62
N ASP A 91 -22.29 69.43 35.09
CA ASP A 91 -22.88 70.73 34.71
C ASP A 91 -23.31 70.89 33.23
N ASP A 92 -24.08 69.95 32.67
CA ASP A 92 -24.82 70.10 31.39
C ASP A 92 -23.99 70.43 30.13
N ILE A 93 -22.66 70.24 30.15
CA ILE A 93 -21.80 70.59 29.02
C ILE A 93 -21.15 69.35 28.42
N HIS A 94 -21.63 68.99 27.24
CA HIS A 94 -20.83 68.18 26.33
C HIS A 94 -19.70 69.06 25.76
N LEU A 95 -18.47 68.82 26.23
CA LEU A 95 -17.28 69.16 25.46
C LEU A 95 -17.32 68.33 24.19
N SER A 96 -17.35 69.01 23.04
CA SER A 96 -17.22 68.32 21.76
C SER A 96 -15.84 67.68 21.68
N GLU A 97 -15.76 66.53 21.00
CA GLU A 97 -14.48 65.88 20.66
C GLU A 97 -13.53 66.84 19.90
N TYR A 98 -14.10 67.90 19.34
CA TYR A 98 -13.46 68.93 18.53
C TYR A 98 -13.62 70.31 19.14
N GLY A 99 -12.59 71.13 19.04
CA GLY A 99 -12.62 72.49 19.56
C GLY A 99 -11.24 72.99 19.96
N ALA A 100 -11.19 74.26 20.32
CA ALA A 100 -10.00 74.94 20.80
C ALA A 100 -10.28 75.46 22.22
N HIS A 101 -9.56 74.97 23.21
CA HIS A 101 -9.86 75.16 24.63
C HIS A 101 -8.64 75.67 25.37
N THR A 102 -8.86 76.47 26.42
CA THR A 102 -7.80 76.87 27.34
C THR A 102 -8.09 76.33 28.73
N PHE A 103 -7.07 75.75 29.35
CA PHE A 103 -7.09 75.26 30.72
C PHE A 103 -6.14 76.08 31.57
N ARG A 104 -6.52 76.38 32.82
CA ARG A 104 -5.68 77.12 33.76
C ARG A 104 -5.66 76.45 35.13
N LEU A 105 -4.46 76.36 35.70
CA LEU A 105 -4.19 75.84 37.04
C LEU A 105 -3.24 76.80 37.76
N ARG A 106 -3.52 77.06 39.04
CA ARG A 106 -2.63 77.81 39.92
C ARG A 106 -2.12 76.90 41.03
N VAL A 107 -0.79 76.80 41.17
CA VAL A 107 -0.13 75.91 42.11
C VAL A 107 0.65 76.72 43.12
N LYS A 108 0.21 76.72 44.38
CA LYS A 108 0.94 77.37 45.48
C LYS A 108 1.96 76.39 46.06
N HIS A 109 3.22 76.81 46.16
CA HIS A 109 4.34 75.92 46.47
C HIS A 109 5.33 76.49 47.48
N HIS A 110 6.26 75.64 47.94
CA HIS A 110 7.37 76.01 48.81
C HIS A 110 8.75 75.92 48.12
N PHE A 111 8.81 75.64 46.81
CA PHE A 111 10.07 75.56 46.05
C PHE A 111 10.83 76.89 46.01
N HIS A 112 12.17 76.82 46.04
CA HIS A 112 13.01 78.01 45.91
C HIS A 112 13.03 78.54 44.47
N LYS A 113 13.12 79.87 44.29
CA LYS A 113 13.20 80.51 42.96
C LYS A 113 14.37 80.06 42.07
N LYS A 114 15.41 79.47 42.67
CA LYS A 114 16.58 78.88 41.98
C LYS A 114 16.46 77.38 41.73
N GLN A 115 15.38 76.75 42.20
CA GLN A 115 15.14 75.34 42.01
C GLN A 115 14.50 75.13 40.65
N GLU A 116 15.12 74.31 39.81
CA GLU A 116 14.59 73.96 38.50
C GLU A 116 13.47 72.92 38.68
N LEU A 117 12.30 73.25 38.13
CA LEU A 117 11.13 72.39 38.13
C LEU A 117 10.87 71.88 36.72
N ALA A 118 10.15 70.77 36.61
CA ALA A 118 9.71 70.24 35.33
C ALA A 118 8.26 69.79 35.37
N ILE A 119 7.58 69.91 34.23
CA ILE A 119 6.24 69.36 34.03
C ILE A 119 6.35 68.24 32.99
N ARG A 120 5.87 67.02 33.32
CA ARG A 120 5.73 65.94 32.34
C ARG A 120 4.43 66.15 31.56
N MET A 121 4.56 66.54 30.30
CA MET A 121 3.41 66.68 29.40
C MET A 121 3.00 65.32 28.84
N PRO A 122 1.75 64.86 29.06
CA PRO A 122 1.26 63.58 28.55
C PRO A 122 1.11 63.57 27.02
N LYS A 123 0.82 62.41 26.44
CA LYS A 123 0.47 62.34 25.02
C LYS A 123 -0.86 63.08 24.79
N ILE A 124 -0.80 64.20 24.08
CA ILE A 124 -1.97 64.95 23.63
C ILE A 124 -2.10 64.74 22.12
N ALA A 125 -3.22 64.18 21.66
CA ALA A 125 -3.46 63.88 20.24
C ALA A 125 -3.94 65.07 19.42
N ALA A 126 -3.31 66.22 19.68
CA ALA A 126 -3.73 67.53 19.23
C ALA A 126 -2.57 68.53 19.31
N SER A 127 -2.75 69.70 18.72
CA SER A 127 -1.81 70.81 18.92
C SER A 127 -2.03 71.43 20.28
N TYR A 128 -0.95 71.86 20.93
CA TYR A 128 -1.03 72.56 22.21
C TYR A 128 0.06 73.61 22.39
N ARG A 129 -0.21 74.58 23.28
CA ARG A 129 0.77 75.53 23.81
C ARG A 129 0.70 75.53 25.33
N LEU A 130 1.85 75.53 25.97
CA LEU A 130 1.96 75.60 27.43
C LEU A 130 2.66 76.89 27.82
N PHE A 131 2.02 77.62 28.73
CA PHE A 131 2.56 78.81 29.37
C PHE A 131 2.72 78.54 30.86
N VAL A 132 3.85 78.99 31.41
CA VAL A 132 4.12 78.97 32.85
C VAL A 132 4.60 80.34 33.27
N ASP A 133 3.97 80.90 34.30
CA ASP A 133 4.21 82.26 34.82
C ASP A 133 4.28 83.32 33.69
N GLY A 134 3.33 83.26 32.77
CA GLY A 134 3.22 84.17 31.63
C GLY A 134 4.16 83.90 30.45
N THR A 135 5.10 82.95 30.56
CA THR A 135 6.06 82.63 29.50
C THR A 135 5.66 81.35 28.77
N MET A 136 5.64 81.38 27.43
CA MET A 136 5.41 80.16 26.63
C MET A 136 6.65 79.27 26.67
N ILE A 137 6.52 78.08 27.26
CA ILE A 137 7.63 77.12 27.41
C ILE A 137 7.56 75.96 26.42
N VAL A 138 6.37 75.68 25.86
CA VAL A 138 6.19 74.63 24.84
C VAL A 138 5.19 75.06 23.77
N LYS A 139 5.50 74.71 22.51
CA LYS A 139 4.59 74.74 21.36
C LYS A 139 4.68 73.40 20.62
N VAL A 140 3.55 72.72 20.45
CA VAL A 140 3.45 71.47 19.66
C VAL A 140 2.39 71.64 18.60
N GLY A 141 2.78 71.44 17.34
CA GLY A 141 1.92 71.65 16.17
C GLY A 141 1.63 73.14 15.91
N GLU A 142 0.70 73.39 14.98
CA GLU A 142 0.12 74.72 14.78
C GLU A 142 -1.28 74.75 15.38
N LEU A 143 -1.43 75.57 16.41
CA LEU A 143 -2.66 75.73 17.18
C LEU A 143 -3.45 76.93 16.64
N SER A 144 -4.71 76.67 16.27
CA SER A 144 -5.67 77.64 15.74
C SER A 144 -7.08 77.29 16.21
N ALA A 145 -7.96 78.28 16.31
CA ALA A 145 -9.38 78.06 16.52
C ALA A 145 -10.12 77.63 15.23
N GLN A 146 -9.46 77.79 14.08
CA GLN A 146 -9.99 77.40 12.77
C GLN A 146 -9.28 76.16 12.23
N LYS A 147 -10.07 75.19 11.74
CA LYS A 147 -9.58 73.91 11.23
C LYS A 147 -8.56 74.04 10.09
N ASP A 148 -8.74 74.99 9.15
CA ASP A 148 -7.86 75.12 7.98
C ASP A 148 -6.45 75.60 8.33
N SER A 149 -6.30 76.31 9.45
CA SER A 149 -5.00 76.82 9.95
C SER A 149 -4.41 75.95 11.06
N TYR A 150 -5.07 74.85 11.41
CA TYR A 150 -4.65 73.90 12.43
C TYR A 150 -3.76 72.81 11.81
N LYS A 151 -2.65 72.48 12.48
CA LYS A 151 -1.79 71.34 12.09
C LYS A 151 -1.46 70.48 13.32
N PRO A 152 -1.98 69.24 13.43
CA PRO A 152 -1.71 68.37 14.56
C PRO A 152 -0.25 67.90 14.57
N ALA A 153 0.29 67.67 15.77
CA ALA A 153 1.57 67.02 15.96
C ALA A 153 1.56 66.17 17.25
N TYR A 154 2.41 65.15 17.30
CA TYR A 154 2.61 64.34 18.50
C TYR A 154 4.01 64.62 19.07
N GLN A 155 4.06 65.11 20.31
CA GLN A 155 5.32 65.30 21.00
C GLN A 155 5.14 65.18 22.52
N ILE A 156 5.88 64.24 23.12
CA ILE A 156 6.03 64.17 24.57
C ILE A 156 7.18 65.10 24.96
N THR A 157 6.84 66.14 25.71
CA THR A 157 7.79 67.14 26.21
C THR A 157 7.88 67.08 27.72
N THR A 158 9.02 67.53 28.26
CA THR A 158 9.23 67.67 29.70
C THR A 158 9.91 69.01 29.92
N PRO A 159 9.21 70.12 29.65
CA PRO A 159 9.80 71.44 29.76
C PRO A 159 10.24 71.69 31.21
N THR A 160 11.38 72.33 31.35
CA THR A 160 11.90 72.80 32.63
C THR A 160 11.72 74.31 32.75
N PHE A 161 11.59 74.78 33.98
CA PHE A 161 11.43 76.20 34.29
C PHE A 161 11.84 76.50 35.73
N PHE A 162 12.00 77.78 36.05
CA PHE A 162 12.22 78.28 37.41
C PHE A 162 10.99 79.06 37.87
N PRO A 163 10.45 78.81 39.08
CA PRO A 163 9.27 79.51 39.57
C PRO A 163 9.58 80.99 39.82
N LYS A 164 8.72 81.90 39.34
CA LYS A 164 8.93 83.36 39.50
C LYS A 164 8.40 83.89 40.84
N SER A 165 7.37 83.25 41.36
CA SER A 165 6.67 83.61 42.60
C SER A 165 6.42 82.37 43.46
N ASP A 166 5.71 82.50 44.59
CA ASP A 166 5.32 81.38 45.44
C ASP A 166 4.03 80.69 44.94
N GLU A 167 3.43 81.25 43.88
CA GLU A 167 2.32 80.70 43.12
C GLU A 167 2.73 80.59 41.64
N ILE A 168 2.62 79.38 41.09
CA ILE A 168 2.90 79.09 39.68
C ILE A 168 1.59 79.07 38.92
N GLU A 169 1.50 79.88 37.87
CA GLU A 169 0.37 79.85 36.95
C GLU A 169 0.70 78.99 35.73
N ILE A 170 -0.12 77.98 35.48
CA ILE A 170 -0.03 77.09 34.32
C ILE A 170 -1.24 77.33 33.42
N VAL A 171 -0.99 77.72 32.16
CA VAL A 171 -2.02 77.89 31.14
C VAL A 171 -1.73 76.96 29.96
N LEU A 172 -2.68 76.06 29.66
CA LEU A 172 -2.58 75.06 28.61
C LEU A 172 -3.66 75.30 27.55
N GLN A 173 -3.23 75.68 26.34
CA GLN A 173 -4.09 75.78 25.17
C GLN A 173 -4.06 74.48 24.39
N ILE A 174 -5.21 73.89 24.06
CA ILE A 174 -5.31 72.66 23.26
C ILE A 174 -6.33 72.87 22.13
N ALA A 175 -5.99 72.45 20.91
CA ALA A 175 -6.93 72.43 19.78
C ALA A 175 -6.96 71.05 19.14
N ASN A 176 -8.16 70.49 18.91
CA ASN A 176 -8.34 69.20 18.25
C ASN A 176 -9.40 69.29 17.15
N PHE A 177 -9.06 68.91 15.91
CA PHE A 177 -9.99 68.86 14.76
C PHE A 177 -9.93 67.55 13.96
N ASP A 178 -9.01 66.64 14.29
CA ASP A 178 -8.69 65.45 13.47
C ASP A 178 -8.73 64.12 14.23
N HIS A 179 -8.65 64.13 15.57
CA HIS A 179 -8.63 62.93 16.38
C HIS A 179 -9.95 62.77 17.16
N LYS A 180 -10.51 61.55 17.27
CA LYS A 180 -11.75 61.34 18.03
C LYS A 180 -11.57 61.52 19.54
N LYS A 181 -10.45 61.07 20.09
CA LYS A 181 -10.14 61.31 21.51
C LYS A 181 -9.56 62.72 21.64
N GLY A 182 -10.31 63.64 22.22
CA GLY A 182 -9.81 64.94 22.67
C GLY A 182 -9.13 64.86 24.05
N GLY A 183 -8.27 65.83 24.34
CA GLY A 183 -7.60 65.96 25.64
C GLY A 183 -6.29 65.19 25.79
N ALA A 184 -5.81 65.12 27.04
CA ALA A 184 -4.62 64.37 27.42
C ALA A 184 -4.93 62.88 27.61
N MET A 185 -4.08 62.01 27.05
CA MET A 185 -4.27 60.55 27.09
C MET A 185 -3.66 59.89 28.32
N ASP A 186 -2.70 60.56 28.97
CA ASP A 186 -2.01 60.10 30.17
C ASP A 186 -2.04 61.21 31.22
N GLU A 187 -1.55 60.89 32.41
CA GLU A 187 -1.52 61.75 33.57
C GLU A 187 -0.46 62.87 33.48
N PHE A 188 -0.81 64.06 34.00
CA PHE A 188 0.12 65.19 34.19
C PHE A 188 0.78 65.12 35.55
N TYR A 189 2.10 65.33 35.58
CA TYR A 189 2.86 65.39 36.82
C TYR A 189 3.89 66.51 36.80
N MET A 190 4.21 67.01 37.97
CA MET A 190 5.16 68.08 38.19
C MET A 190 6.05 67.76 39.39
N GLY A 191 7.23 68.36 39.44
CA GLY A 191 8.17 68.17 40.53
C GLY A 191 9.50 68.82 40.24
N THR A 192 10.55 68.40 40.96
CA THR A 192 11.91 68.83 40.64
C THR A 192 12.32 68.30 39.27
N ALA A 193 13.11 69.08 38.52
CA ALA A 193 13.54 68.67 37.20
C ALA A 193 14.31 67.35 37.23
N GLU A 194 15.15 67.13 38.24
CA GLU A 194 15.90 65.90 38.45
C GLU A 194 14.99 64.67 38.57
N THR A 195 14.02 64.69 39.50
CA THR A 195 13.14 63.54 39.75
C THR A 195 12.22 63.26 38.55
N VAL A 196 11.63 64.29 37.94
CA VAL A 196 10.75 64.13 36.78
C VAL A 196 11.51 63.58 35.57
N LEU A 197 12.72 64.09 35.30
CA LEU A 197 13.55 63.58 34.21
C LEU A 197 14.03 62.15 34.47
N GLN A 198 14.39 61.81 35.71
CA GLN A 198 14.79 60.45 36.08
C GLN A 198 13.64 59.45 35.87
N LYS A 199 12.42 59.75 36.34
CA LYS A 199 11.23 58.89 36.12
C LYS A 199 10.95 58.68 34.63
N ARG A 200 11.12 59.72 33.81
CA ARG A 200 11.02 59.62 32.35
C ARG A 200 12.12 58.72 31.76
N GLN A 201 13.38 58.87 32.21
CA GLN A 201 14.47 57.99 31.77
C GLN A 201 14.21 56.53 32.13
N GLU A 202 13.67 56.25 33.32
CA GLU A 202 13.26 54.90 33.72
C GLU A 202 12.19 54.31 32.80
N ALA A 203 11.18 55.11 32.41
CA ALA A 203 10.17 54.69 31.44
C ALA A 203 10.80 54.37 30.07
N ILE A 204 11.68 55.24 29.57
CA ILE A 204 12.42 55.02 28.31
C ILE A 204 13.27 53.75 28.39
N MET A 205 13.97 53.51 29.50
CA MET A 205 14.80 52.31 29.67
C MET A 205 13.96 51.03 29.64
N LYS A 206 12.78 51.03 30.27
CA LYS A 206 11.83 49.91 30.21
C LYS A 206 11.35 49.64 28.78
N ASP A 207 10.95 50.67 28.05
CA ASP A 207 10.53 50.55 26.65
C ASP A 207 11.65 50.00 25.75
N MET A 208 12.87 50.55 25.89
CA MET A 208 14.03 50.11 25.11
C MET A 208 14.42 48.66 25.41
N PHE A 209 14.33 48.23 26.68
CA PHE A 209 14.56 46.85 27.07
C PHE A 209 13.54 45.91 26.41
N LEU A 210 12.24 46.24 26.50
CA LEU A 210 11.18 45.44 25.87
C LEU A 210 11.34 45.37 24.35
N ILE A 211 11.64 46.51 23.70
CA ILE A 211 11.93 46.56 22.26
C ILE A 211 13.10 45.63 21.91
N GLY A 212 14.20 45.69 22.66
CA GLY A 212 15.37 44.83 22.45
C GLY A 212 15.03 43.33 22.55
N CYS A 213 14.33 42.93 23.61
CA CYS A 213 13.88 41.55 23.80
C CYS A 213 12.94 41.08 22.69
N LEU A 214 11.93 41.88 22.33
CA LEU A 214 10.98 41.54 21.27
C LEU A 214 11.64 41.47 19.90
N MET A 215 12.59 42.37 19.61
CA MET A 215 13.33 42.41 18.35
C MET A 215 14.21 41.16 18.18
N ILE A 216 15.01 40.82 19.19
CA ILE A 216 15.85 39.61 19.18
C ILE A 216 14.98 38.37 18.98
N MET A 217 13.84 38.29 19.67
CA MET A 217 12.93 37.16 19.57
C MET A 217 12.22 37.10 18.21
N GLY A 218 11.88 38.24 17.61
CA GLY A 218 11.36 38.32 16.25
C GLY A 218 12.36 37.80 15.22
N ILE A 219 13.61 38.25 15.30
CA ILE A 219 14.71 37.80 14.43
C ILE A 219 14.97 36.31 14.59
N TYR A 220 15.04 35.82 15.83
CA TYR A 220 15.21 34.40 16.12
C TYR A 220 14.13 33.54 15.46
N HIS A 221 12.86 33.98 15.52
CA HIS A 221 11.75 33.25 14.91
C HIS A 221 11.75 33.34 13.38
N ILE A 222 12.28 34.41 12.78
CA ILE A 222 12.55 34.44 11.33
C ILE A 222 13.59 33.38 10.98
N PHE A 223 14.71 33.28 11.70
CA PHE A 223 15.71 32.24 11.42
C PHE A 223 15.14 30.83 11.57
N LEU A 224 14.32 30.58 12.60
CA LEU A 224 13.63 29.30 12.76
C LEU A 224 12.72 28.97 11.56
N TYR A 225 12.00 29.98 11.04
CA TYR A 225 11.19 29.81 9.83
C TYR A 225 12.05 29.53 8.60
N LEU A 226 13.14 30.27 8.40
CA LEU A 226 14.05 30.08 7.25
C LEU A 226 14.70 28.70 7.25
N PHE A 227 15.08 28.16 8.41
CA PHE A 227 15.59 26.79 8.53
C PHE A 227 14.51 25.71 8.37
N ARG A 228 13.23 26.07 8.51
CA ARG A 228 12.10 25.13 8.46
C ARG A 228 10.91 25.73 7.72
N LEU A 229 11.07 26.00 6.43
CA LEU A 229 10.04 26.63 5.58
C LEU A 229 8.68 25.92 5.58
N LYS A 230 8.65 24.62 5.92
CA LYS A 230 7.41 23.84 6.08
C LYS A 230 6.62 24.21 7.35
N ASP A 231 7.27 24.70 8.40
CA ASP A 231 6.65 25.13 9.65
C ASP A 231 6.41 26.64 9.63
N ARG A 232 5.16 27.05 9.45
CA ARG A 232 4.78 28.47 9.38
C ARG A 232 4.53 29.12 10.75
N ALA A 233 4.51 28.35 11.84
CA ALA A 233 4.23 28.92 13.17
C ALA A 233 5.25 30.01 13.57
N PRO A 234 6.58 29.82 13.41
CA PRO A 234 7.55 30.84 13.76
C PRO A 234 7.38 32.14 12.98
N LEU A 235 6.93 32.10 11.72
CA LEU A 235 6.70 33.29 10.91
C LEU A 235 5.60 34.19 11.51
N TYR A 236 4.43 33.62 11.82
CA TYR A 236 3.33 34.39 12.41
C TYR A 236 3.64 34.92 13.80
N PHE A 237 4.45 34.17 14.56
CA PHE A 237 4.96 34.64 15.84
C PHE A 237 5.93 35.82 15.67
N ALA A 238 6.88 35.72 14.73
CA ALA A 238 7.81 36.81 14.41
C ALA A 238 7.07 38.09 13.98
N ILE A 239 6.05 37.97 13.12
CA ILE A 239 5.19 39.10 12.72
C ILE A 239 4.61 39.79 13.96
N THR A 240 4.10 39.01 14.92
CA THR A 240 3.56 39.55 16.17
C THR A 240 4.64 40.28 16.99
N CYS A 241 5.85 39.72 17.10
CA CYS A 241 6.97 40.38 17.77
C CYS A 241 7.30 41.74 17.15
N PHE A 242 7.45 41.81 15.82
CA PHE A 242 7.79 43.07 15.14
C PHE A 242 6.66 44.11 15.24
N VAL A 243 5.40 43.66 15.21
CA VAL A 243 4.26 44.54 15.44
C VAL A 243 4.27 45.10 16.86
N LEU A 244 4.63 44.32 17.87
CA LEU A 244 4.75 44.80 19.24
C LEU A 244 5.96 45.70 19.48
N VAL A 245 7.07 45.50 18.75
CA VAL A 245 8.17 46.46 18.68
C VAL A 245 7.65 47.79 18.16
N LEU A 246 6.94 47.79 17.02
CA LEU A 246 6.33 49.00 16.47
C LEU A 246 5.32 49.63 17.44
N ARG A 247 4.50 48.83 18.12
CA ARG A 247 3.55 49.34 19.14
C ARG A 247 4.27 50.07 20.27
N THR A 248 5.32 49.45 20.82
CA THR A 248 6.09 50.02 21.93
C THR A 248 6.79 51.32 21.50
N LEU A 249 7.28 51.40 20.26
CA LEU A 249 7.89 52.61 19.70
C LEU A 249 6.92 53.80 19.56
N VAL A 250 5.63 53.55 19.30
CA VAL A 250 4.62 54.59 19.02
C VAL A 250 3.68 54.93 20.18
N MET A 251 3.54 54.03 21.18
CA MET A 251 2.64 54.25 22.31
C MET A 251 3.30 54.84 23.55
N GLY A 252 4.45 54.32 24.00
CA GLY A 252 5.10 54.73 25.26
C GLY A 252 5.66 56.16 25.21
N GLU A 253 6.98 56.30 25.33
CA GLU A 253 7.62 57.64 25.28
C GLU A 253 7.76 58.23 23.85
N LEU A 254 6.93 57.76 22.89
CA LEU A 254 6.98 58.11 21.46
C LEU A 254 8.42 58.10 20.90
N LEU A 255 9.16 57.04 21.21
CA LEU A 255 10.53 56.81 20.75
C LEU A 255 10.67 56.96 19.23
N MET A 256 9.62 56.61 18.47
CA MET A 256 9.58 56.84 17.01
C MET A 256 9.81 58.30 16.62
N ILE A 257 9.20 59.26 17.31
CA ILE A 257 9.38 60.69 17.06
C ILE A 257 10.76 61.16 17.53
N LYS A 258 11.30 60.58 18.62
CA LYS A 258 12.66 60.88 19.07
C LYS A 258 13.72 60.45 18.05
N LEU A 259 13.51 59.30 17.40
CA LEU A 259 14.40 58.78 16.35
C LEU A 259 14.20 59.51 15.01
N PHE A 260 12.96 59.88 14.71
CA PHE A 260 12.57 60.54 13.45
C PHE A 260 11.70 61.77 13.74
N PRO A 261 12.30 62.94 14.05
CA PRO A 261 11.54 64.14 14.44
C PRO A 261 10.56 64.66 13.39
N SER A 262 10.83 64.41 12.10
CA SER A 262 9.98 64.81 10.97
C SER A 262 8.95 63.75 10.57
N PHE A 263 8.71 62.72 11.39
CA PHE A 263 7.82 61.63 11.04
C PHE A 263 6.37 62.12 10.89
N PRO A 264 5.65 61.78 9.79
CA PRO A 264 4.31 62.31 9.56
C PRO A 264 3.30 61.86 10.62
N TRP A 265 2.59 62.81 11.22
CA TRP A 265 1.57 62.54 12.25
C TRP A 265 0.51 61.51 11.80
N ALA A 266 -0.01 61.67 10.58
CA ALA A 266 -1.04 60.78 10.05
C ALA A 266 -0.51 59.35 9.79
N LEU A 267 0.79 59.18 9.54
CA LEU A 267 1.41 57.86 9.41
C LEU A 267 1.64 57.22 10.77
N LEU A 268 2.09 58.01 11.76
CA LEU A 268 2.27 57.56 13.14
C LEU A 268 0.97 56.99 13.70
N LEU A 269 -0.13 57.72 13.50
CA LEU A 269 -1.46 57.30 13.95
C LEU A 269 -1.94 56.02 13.22
N ARG A 270 -1.66 55.87 11.92
CA ARG A 270 -1.99 54.62 11.21
C ARG A 270 -1.20 53.43 11.74
N ILE A 271 0.09 53.60 12.00
CA ILE A 271 0.93 52.55 12.61
C ILE A 271 0.38 52.16 13.97
N GLU A 272 0.06 53.14 14.81
CA GLU A 272 -0.54 52.94 16.14
C GLU A 272 -1.77 52.02 16.08
N TYR A 273 -2.69 52.24 15.14
CA TYR A 273 -3.91 51.44 15.00
C TYR A 273 -3.69 50.11 14.27
N LEU A 274 -2.79 50.06 13.28
CA LEU A 274 -2.41 48.79 12.65
C LEU A 274 -1.76 47.84 13.66
N THR A 275 -1.05 48.36 14.67
CA THR A 275 -0.41 47.52 15.68
C THR A 275 -1.38 46.77 16.59
N ILE A 276 -2.65 47.19 16.68
CA ILE A 276 -3.70 46.44 17.39
C ILE A 276 -4.51 45.52 16.47
N ILE A 277 -4.52 45.78 15.16
CA ILE A 277 -5.29 45.03 14.15
C ILE A 277 -4.53 43.77 13.68
N VAL A 278 -3.23 43.89 13.39
CA VAL A 278 -2.41 42.78 12.85
C VAL A 278 -2.32 41.59 13.82
N PRO A 279 -2.17 41.78 15.15
CA PRO A 279 -2.09 40.67 16.10
C PRO A 279 -3.33 39.76 16.12
N ILE A 280 -4.51 40.28 15.78
CA ILE A 280 -5.76 39.50 15.70
C ILE A 280 -5.57 38.33 14.73
N PHE A 281 -5.06 38.61 13.53
CA PHE A 281 -4.73 37.58 12.56
C PHE A 281 -3.49 36.78 12.95
N SER A 282 -2.35 37.44 13.22
CA SER A 282 -1.08 36.72 13.38
C SER A 282 -1.08 35.76 14.58
N LEU A 283 -1.73 36.10 15.69
CA LEU A 283 -1.87 35.18 16.84
C LEU A 283 -2.80 34.01 16.53
N SER A 284 -3.93 34.25 15.87
CA SER A 284 -4.85 33.17 15.47
C SER A 284 -4.21 32.20 14.47
N ALA A 285 -3.42 32.72 13.52
CA ALA A 285 -2.65 31.92 12.57
C ALA A 285 -1.54 31.13 13.25
N PHE A 286 -0.84 31.73 14.22
CA PHE A 286 0.12 31.04 15.06
C PHE A 286 -0.52 29.84 15.79
N ILE A 287 -1.66 30.05 16.46
CA ILE A 287 -2.37 28.98 17.18
C ILE A 287 -2.83 27.87 16.22
N TYR A 288 -3.35 28.23 15.04
CA TYR A 288 -3.70 27.26 14.00
C TYR A 288 -2.51 26.41 13.56
N CYS A 289 -1.35 27.03 13.30
CA CYS A 289 -0.15 26.30 12.91
C CYS A 289 0.41 25.40 14.02
N VAL A 290 0.29 25.81 15.29
CA VAL A 290 0.75 24.99 16.43
C VAL A 290 -0.20 23.81 16.70
N TYR A 291 -1.51 24.03 16.60
CA TYR A 291 -2.55 23.03 16.91
C TYR A 291 -3.57 22.83 15.77
N PRO A 292 -3.15 22.41 14.55
CA PRO A 292 -4.02 22.39 13.36
C PRO A 292 -5.19 21.41 13.44
N LYS A 293 -5.15 20.44 14.36
CA LYS A 293 -6.22 19.46 14.60
C LYS A 293 -7.30 19.96 15.56
N ASP A 294 -7.01 21.01 16.33
CA ASP A 294 -7.86 21.48 17.42
C ASP A 294 -8.31 22.93 17.18
N ALA A 295 -7.46 23.75 16.55
CA ALA A 295 -7.78 25.08 16.09
C ALA A 295 -8.38 25.01 14.66
N PRO A 296 -9.61 25.49 14.44
CA PRO A 296 -10.26 25.34 13.15
C PRO A 296 -9.78 26.40 12.15
N ARG A 297 -9.50 25.96 10.92
CA ARG A 297 -9.07 26.82 9.81
C ARG A 297 -10.03 27.99 9.51
N PRO A 298 -11.38 27.82 9.55
CA PRO A 298 -12.30 28.93 9.34
C PRO A 298 -12.09 30.10 10.30
N PHE A 299 -11.78 29.85 11.57
CA PHE A 299 -11.54 30.91 12.55
C PHE A 299 -10.34 31.78 12.14
N MET A 300 -9.23 31.17 11.74
CA MET A 300 -8.05 31.88 11.22
C MET A 300 -8.38 32.69 9.95
N LEU A 301 -9.23 32.17 9.06
CA LEU A 301 -9.63 32.89 7.85
C LEU A 301 -10.54 34.09 8.15
N ILE A 302 -11.45 33.95 9.14
CA ILE A 302 -12.31 35.04 9.60
C ILE A 302 -11.46 36.15 10.21
N THR A 303 -10.52 35.82 11.12
CA THR A 303 -9.63 36.83 11.71
C THR A 303 -8.73 37.47 10.65
N ALA A 304 -8.26 36.72 9.64
CA ALA A 304 -7.53 37.28 8.50
C ALA A 304 -8.38 38.28 7.71
N PHE A 305 -9.62 37.93 7.39
CA PHE A 305 -10.55 38.80 6.67
C PHE A 305 -10.85 40.07 7.46
N VAL A 306 -11.16 39.93 8.75
CA VAL A 306 -11.43 41.06 9.65
C VAL A 306 -10.22 41.98 9.78
N SER A 307 -9.02 41.44 9.99
CA SER A 307 -7.79 42.23 10.02
C SER A 307 -7.50 42.93 8.70
N ALA A 308 -7.77 42.29 7.55
CA ALA A 308 -7.59 42.90 6.24
C ALA A 308 -8.56 44.07 6.03
N VAL A 309 -9.85 43.89 6.34
CA VAL A 309 -10.87 44.95 6.21
C VAL A 309 -10.54 46.14 7.11
N LEU A 310 -10.26 45.91 8.40
CA LEU A 310 -9.89 46.98 9.34
C LEU A 310 -8.56 47.65 8.95
N GLY A 311 -7.61 46.88 8.42
CA GLY A 311 -6.33 47.38 7.92
C GLY A 311 -6.51 48.31 6.72
N ILE A 312 -7.35 47.94 5.74
CA ILE A 312 -7.69 48.77 4.58
C ILE A 312 -8.41 50.04 5.03
N ILE A 313 -9.38 49.94 5.95
CA ILE A 313 -10.06 51.11 6.51
C ILE A 313 -9.04 52.05 7.17
N THR A 314 -8.12 51.52 7.98
CA THR A 314 -7.09 52.33 8.65
C THR A 314 -6.13 52.99 7.66
N ALA A 315 -5.78 52.29 6.57
CA ALA A 315 -4.90 52.83 5.54
C ALA A 315 -5.56 53.96 4.74
N CYS A 316 -6.79 53.75 4.28
CA CYS A 316 -7.46 54.60 3.29
C CYS A 316 -8.38 55.68 3.89
N ALA A 317 -8.99 55.43 5.05
CA ALA A 317 -9.95 56.37 5.63
C ALA A 317 -9.27 57.55 6.33
N THR A 318 -10.07 58.58 6.65
CA THR A 318 -9.60 59.72 7.44
C THR A 318 -9.30 59.30 8.89
N PRO A 319 -8.31 59.94 9.56
CA PRO A 319 -8.05 59.78 11.00
C PRO A 319 -9.31 59.78 11.86
N HIS A 320 -10.22 60.71 11.57
CA HIS A 320 -11.52 60.79 12.22
C HIS A 320 -12.30 59.46 12.16
N PHE A 321 -12.46 58.90 10.96
CA PHE A 321 -13.29 57.72 10.75
C PHE A 321 -12.71 56.48 11.43
N PHE A 322 -11.43 56.14 11.18
CA PHE A 322 -10.88 54.90 11.72
C PHE A 322 -10.64 54.96 13.24
N THR A 323 -10.32 56.13 13.80
CA THR A 323 -10.20 56.28 15.26
C THR A 323 -11.54 56.08 15.96
N SER A 324 -12.66 56.34 15.26
CA SER A 324 -14.01 56.05 15.77
C SER A 324 -14.33 54.57 15.95
N LEU A 325 -13.66 53.70 15.19
CA LEU A 325 -13.86 52.26 15.21
C LEU A 325 -13.07 51.55 16.30
N VAL A 326 -12.26 52.26 17.10
CA VAL A 326 -11.41 51.65 18.15
C VAL A 326 -12.19 50.73 19.09
N GLY A 327 -13.43 51.11 19.42
CA GLY A 327 -14.27 50.31 20.30
C GLY A 327 -14.75 49.00 19.66
N VAL A 328 -15.04 49.02 18.36
CA VAL A 328 -15.36 47.82 17.58
C VAL A 328 -14.13 46.91 17.48
N THR A 329 -12.96 47.48 17.21
CA THR A 329 -11.69 46.73 17.18
C THR A 329 -11.40 46.05 18.52
N GLN A 330 -11.61 46.74 19.65
CA GLN A 330 -11.45 46.14 20.99
C GLN A 330 -12.45 45.00 21.24
N ALA A 331 -13.71 45.13 20.81
CA ALA A 331 -14.69 44.06 20.93
C ALA A 331 -14.29 42.81 20.11
N ILE A 332 -13.74 43.02 18.91
CA ILE A 332 -13.20 41.94 18.06
C ILE A 332 -11.99 41.27 18.73
N ILE A 333 -11.08 42.05 19.32
CA ILE A 333 -9.94 41.53 20.09
C ILE A 333 -10.45 40.66 21.25
N ALA A 334 -11.40 41.15 22.04
CA ALA A 334 -12.00 40.41 23.15
C ALA A 334 -12.65 39.10 22.69
N LEU A 335 -13.44 39.12 21.60
CA LEU A 335 -14.04 37.92 21.01
C LEU A 335 -12.98 36.90 20.57
N THR A 336 -11.92 37.38 19.91
CA THR A 336 -10.79 36.55 19.47
C THR A 336 -10.04 35.94 20.65
N ALA A 337 -9.87 36.71 21.72
CA ALA A 337 -9.29 36.29 23.01
C ALA A 337 -10.12 35.19 23.67
N PHE A 338 -11.44 35.36 23.79
CA PHE A 338 -12.35 34.34 24.33
C PHE A 338 -12.34 33.06 23.50
N TYR A 339 -12.35 33.19 22.17
CA TYR A 339 -12.27 32.01 21.30
C TYR A 339 -10.93 31.29 21.44
N THR A 340 -9.83 32.02 21.52
CA THR A 340 -8.49 31.49 21.77
C THR A 340 -8.46 30.72 23.09
N PHE A 341 -9.05 31.28 24.16
CA PHE A 341 -9.18 30.62 25.45
C PHE A 341 -9.95 29.29 25.34
N TYR A 342 -11.07 29.28 24.61
CA TYR A 342 -11.85 28.07 24.35
C TYR A 342 -11.04 26.99 23.59
N VAL A 343 -10.33 27.36 22.52
CA VAL A 343 -9.45 26.44 21.77
C VAL A 343 -8.39 25.86 22.70
N MET A 344 -7.82 26.67 23.59
CA MET A 344 -6.81 26.19 24.53
C MET A 344 -7.37 25.19 25.56
N ILE A 345 -8.62 25.38 26.03
CA ILE A 345 -9.30 24.39 26.86
C ILE A 345 -9.43 23.06 26.11
N LEU A 346 -9.82 23.08 24.83
CA LEU A 346 -9.91 21.87 24.01
C LEU A 346 -8.54 21.17 23.85
N VAL A 347 -7.49 21.94 23.58
CA VAL A 347 -6.11 21.44 23.41
C VAL A 347 -5.59 20.79 24.70
N VAL A 348 -5.88 21.38 25.87
CA VAL A 348 -5.56 20.80 27.18
C VAL A 348 -6.36 19.53 27.45
N LYS A 349 -7.68 19.54 27.23
CA LYS A 349 -8.54 18.34 27.40
C LYS A 349 -8.10 17.18 26.52
N ARG A 350 -7.64 17.46 25.29
CA ARG A 350 -7.10 16.48 24.34
C ARG A 350 -5.65 16.07 24.62
N LYS A 351 -5.08 16.50 25.76
CA LYS A 351 -3.74 16.12 26.26
C LYS A 351 -2.62 16.34 25.23
N ARG A 352 -2.68 17.43 24.45
CA ARG A 352 -1.61 17.77 23.50
C ARG A 352 -0.31 18.07 24.24
N THR A 353 0.82 17.73 23.61
CA THR A 353 2.15 17.93 24.22
C THR A 353 2.39 19.43 24.43
N GLY A 354 2.75 19.83 25.65
CA GLY A 354 3.04 21.23 25.99
C GLY A 354 1.80 22.10 26.26
N ALA A 355 0.59 21.57 26.11
CA ALA A 355 -0.66 22.32 26.20
C ALA A 355 -0.85 23.12 27.49
N ILE A 356 -0.55 22.51 28.66
CA ILE A 356 -0.72 23.16 29.97
C ILE A 356 0.21 24.36 30.14
N ILE A 357 1.45 24.24 29.64
CA ILE A 357 2.44 25.32 29.73
C ILE A 357 2.00 26.47 28.84
N PHE A 358 1.61 26.17 27.60
CA PHE A 358 1.12 27.14 26.65
C PHE A 358 -0.15 27.84 27.16
N MET A 359 -1.08 27.11 27.78
CA MET A 359 -2.28 27.66 28.42
C MET A 359 -1.93 28.70 29.49
N GLY A 360 -0.94 28.44 30.34
CA GLY A 360 -0.47 29.42 31.33
C GLY A 360 0.03 30.71 30.68
N GLY A 361 0.79 30.60 29.57
CA GLY A 361 1.22 31.77 28.81
C GLY A 361 0.08 32.54 28.15
N VAL A 362 -0.90 31.83 27.58
CA VAL A 362 -2.11 32.46 27.00
C VAL A 362 -2.89 33.19 28.08
N LEU A 363 -3.06 32.61 29.28
CA LEU A 363 -3.74 33.27 30.39
C LEU A 363 -3.07 34.59 30.80
N ILE A 364 -1.74 34.63 30.88
CA ILE A 364 -0.99 35.87 31.15
C ILE A 364 -1.26 36.90 30.05
N LEU A 365 -1.18 36.50 28.79
CA LEU A 365 -1.43 37.39 27.66
C LEU A 365 -2.87 37.91 27.62
N LEU A 366 -3.85 37.06 27.93
CA LEU A 366 -5.25 37.45 28.02
C LEU A 366 -5.46 38.46 29.13
N PHE A 367 -4.88 38.23 30.31
CA PHE A 367 -4.93 39.17 31.43
C PHE A 367 -4.41 40.56 31.03
N THR A 368 -3.25 40.63 30.36
CA THR A 368 -2.71 41.93 29.93
C THR A 368 -3.55 42.59 28.83
N ILE A 369 -4.12 41.81 27.90
CA ILE A 369 -5.05 42.35 26.90
C ILE A 369 -6.31 42.93 27.55
N PHE A 370 -6.89 42.21 28.53
CA PHE A 370 -8.05 42.70 29.27
C PHE A 370 -7.73 43.95 30.09
N ASN A 371 -6.58 44.00 30.76
CA ASN A 371 -6.10 45.20 31.44
C ASN A 371 -6.07 46.41 30.50
N ASP A 372 -5.42 46.28 29.34
CA ASP A 372 -5.25 47.40 28.40
C ASP A 372 -6.59 47.85 27.79
N ILE A 373 -7.53 46.92 27.56
CA ILE A 373 -8.90 47.26 27.14
C ILE A 373 -9.60 48.08 28.22
N LEU A 374 -9.54 47.66 29.49
CA LEU A 374 -10.18 48.37 30.61
C LEU A 374 -9.51 49.73 30.87
N TYR A 375 -8.18 49.79 30.84
CA TYR A 375 -7.38 51.02 30.98
C TYR A 375 -7.77 52.03 29.88
N HIS A 376 -7.76 51.62 28.62
CA HIS A 376 -8.14 52.51 27.52
C HIS A 376 -9.64 52.84 27.46
N ARG A 377 -10.48 52.20 28.28
CA ARG A 377 -11.89 52.54 28.50
C ARG A 377 -12.12 53.37 29.76
N ASP A 378 -11.04 53.75 30.44
CA ASP A 378 -11.06 54.55 31.67
C ASP A 378 -11.86 53.87 32.79
N LEU A 379 -11.91 52.53 32.78
CA LEU A 379 -12.61 51.71 33.79
C LEU A 379 -11.71 51.35 34.98
N ILE A 380 -10.39 51.35 34.77
CA ILE A 380 -9.37 51.09 35.79
C ILE A 380 -8.20 52.06 35.60
N GLN A 381 -7.54 52.42 36.69
CA GLN A 381 -6.25 53.10 36.66
C GLN A 381 -5.15 52.04 36.58
N SER A 382 -4.45 52.01 35.45
CA SER A 382 -3.39 51.03 35.15
C SER A 382 -2.47 51.62 34.07
N PHE A 383 -1.71 50.79 33.37
CA PHE A 383 -0.84 51.18 32.26
C PHE A 383 -0.88 50.12 31.15
N ASP A 384 -0.31 50.40 29.98
CA ASP A 384 -0.19 49.42 28.88
C ASP A 384 0.69 48.22 29.30
N MET A 385 0.10 47.04 29.45
CA MET A 385 0.75 45.80 29.89
C MET A 385 0.97 44.78 28.77
N VAL A 386 0.37 44.94 27.58
CA VAL A 386 0.42 43.92 26.51
C VAL A 386 1.84 43.54 26.11
N SER A 387 2.78 44.48 26.00
CA SER A 387 4.18 44.17 25.65
C SER A 387 4.87 43.29 26.70
N ILE A 388 4.55 43.50 28.00
CA ILE A 388 5.08 42.72 29.12
C ILE A 388 4.43 41.32 29.16
N GLY A 389 3.11 41.25 28.93
CA GLY A 389 2.39 39.97 28.83
C GLY A 389 2.93 39.12 27.69
N PHE A 390 3.25 39.75 26.55
CA PHE A 390 3.85 39.05 25.41
C PHE A 390 5.31 38.65 25.66
N PHE A 391 6.11 39.47 26.34
CA PHE A 391 7.45 39.07 26.79
C PHE A 391 7.39 37.83 27.69
N SER A 392 6.45 37.80 28.64
CA SER A 392 6.21 36.62 29.48
C SER A 392 5.75 35.42 28.64
N PHE A 393 4.87 35.65 27.67
CA PHE A 393 4.41 34.62 26.74
C PHE A 393 5.55 34.02 25.92
N ILE A 394 6.51 34.83 25.46
CA ILE A 394 7.70 34.38 24.73
C ILE A 394 8.50 33.36 25.56
N ILE A 395 8.72 33.66 26.83
CA ILE A 395 9.48 32.77 27.72
C ILE A 395 8.75 31.42 27.87
N VAL A 396 7.43 31.47 28.04
CA VAL A 396 6.57 30.28 28.10
C VAL A 396 6.61 29.50 26.77
N GLN A 397 6.61 30.18 25.61
CA GLN A 397 6.78 29.56 24.30
C GLN A 397 8.12 28.83 24.18
N GLY A 398 9.21 29.49 24.58
CA GLY A 398 10.55 28.88 24.58
C GLY A 398 10.60 27.58 25.38
N ALA A 399 10.00 27.58 26.57
CA ALA A 399 9.88 26.39 27.40
C ALA A 399 9.01 25.28 26.75
N MET A 400 7.92 25.65 26.08
CA MET A 400 7.09 24.69 25.35
C MET A 400 7.85 24.07 24.17
N ILE A 401 8.50 24.89 23.34
CA ILE A 401 9.28 24.45 22.18
C ILE A 401 10.40 23.51 22.63
N SER A 402 11.16 23.90 23.67
CA SER A 402 12.21 23.05 24.26
C SER A 402 11.68 21.67 24.68
N ARG A 403 10.52 21.63 25.36
CA ARG A 403 9.88 20.35 25.71
C ARG A 403 9.45 19.52 24.51
N ARG A 404 8.90 20.15 23.48
CA ARG A 404 8.50 19.47 22.25
C ARG A 404 9.71 18.88 21.54
N LEU A 405 10.81 19.64 21.46
CA LEU A 405 12.08 19.17 20.90
C LEU A 405 12.61 17.98 21.70
N PHE A 406 12.72 18.10 23.02
CA PHE A 406 13.21 17.01 23.88
C PHE A 406 12.40 15.71 23.69
N LYS A 407 11.06 15.80 23.65
CA LYS A 407 10.21 14.62 23.44
C LYS A 407 10.40 14.00 22.06
N THR A 408 10.57 14.82 21.03
CA THR A 408 10.86 14.35 19.67
C THR A 408 12.24 13.69 19.61
N TYR A 409 13.28 14.31 20.18
CA TYR A 409 14.64 13.74 20.25
C TYR A 409 14.63 12.37 20.93
N LYS A 410 14.00 12.25 22.11
CA LYS A 410 13.89 10.98 22.82
C LYS A 410 13.15 9.91 21.99
N LYS A 411 12.11 10.29 21.24
CA LYS A 411 11.40 9.36 20.35
C LYS A 411 12.30 8.91 19.18
N THR A 412 13.05 9.83 18.60
CA THR A 412 13.99 9.53 17.50
C THR A 412 15.11 8.61 17.99
N GLU A 413 15.65 8.83 19.18
CA GLU A 413 16.69 7.99 19.80
C GLU A 413 16.20 6.55 20.04
N ILE A 414 15.01 6.40 20.65
CA ILE A 414 14.39 5.07 20.85
C ILE A 414 14.15 4.36 19.52
N LEU A 415 13.59 5.07 18.52
CA LEU A 415 13.32 4.48 17.21
C LEU A 415 14.61 4.10 16.49
N SER A 416 15.67 4.90 16.60
CA SER A 416 16.98 4.58 16.05
C SER A 416 17.57 3.34 16.70
N SER A 417 17.41 3.17 18.02
CA SER A 417 17.84 1.97 18.74
C SER A 417 17.09 0.73 18.25
N GLN A 418 15.76 0.82 18.10
CA GLN A 418 14.93 -0.28 17.58
C GLN A 418 15.29 -0.66 16.15
N LEU A 419 15.60 0.32 15.30
CA LEU A 419 16.03 0.08 13.93
C LEU A 419 17.36 -0.66 13.89
N ASN A 420 18.33 -0.27 14.72
CA ASN A 420 19.62 -0.96 14.81
C ASN A 420 19.47 -2.40 15.31
N GLU A 421 18.62 -2.63 16.31
CA GLU A 421 18.32 -3.97 16.81
C GLU A 421 17.65 -4.86 15.75
N LEU A 422 16.69 -4.31 15.00
CA LEU A 422 16.04 -5.00 13.89
C LEU A 422 17.02 -5.31 12.76
N ASN A 423 17.89 -4.36 12.40
CA ASN A 423 18.92 -4.57 11.37
C ASN A 423 19.87 -5.71 11.78
N ARG A 424 20.32 -5.74 13.04
CA ARG A 424 21.18 -6.83 13.53
C ARG A 424 20.48 -8.19 13.45
N GLY A 425 19.21 -8.28 13.86
CA GLY A 425 18.45 -9.53 13.75
C GLY A 425 18.22 -9.97 12.30
N LEU A 426 18.06 -9.02 11.37
CA LEU A 426 17.97 -9.31 9.93
C LEU A 426 19.31 -9.84 9.39
N GLU A 427 20.43 -9.23 9.78
CA GLU A 427 21.78 -9.70 9.40
C GLU A 427 22.02 -11.13 9.87
N GLU A 428 21.69 -11.46 11.13
CA GLU A 428 21.77 -12.82 11.67
C GLU A 428 20.90 -13.81 10.88
N THR A 429 19.66 -13.43 10.55
CA THR A 429 18.75 -14.28 9.74
C THR A 429 19.28 -14.48 8.32
N VAL A 430 19.88 -13.46 7.71
CA VAL A 430 20.46 -13.55 6.36
C VAL A 430 21.65 -14.50 6.37
N GLU A 431 22.52 -14.41 7.39
CA GLU A 431 23.67 -15.30 7.53
C GLU A 431 23.24 -16.76 7.70
N GLU A 432 22.26 -17.05 8.57
CA GLU A 432 21.68 -18.39 8.76
C GLU A 432 21.10 -18.95 7.46
N ARG A 433 20.30 -18.15 6.74
CA ARG A 433 19.73 -18.57 5.45
C ARG A 433 20.78 -18.77 4.36
N SER A 434 21.85 -17.97 4.36
CA SER A 434 22.94 -18.15 3.41
C SER A 434 23.69 -19.47 3.65
N MET A 435 23.90 -19.86 4.91
CA MET A 435 24.49 -21.17 5.25
C MET A 435 23.60 -22.33 4.83
N GLU A 436 22.31 -22.31 5.19
CA GLU A 436 21.34 -23.35 4.78
C GLU A 436 21.28 -23.52 3.25
N LEU A 437 21.30 -22.40 2.52
CA LEU A 437 21.20 -22.41 1.05
C LEU A 437 22.49 -22.94 0.41
N GLN A 438 23.64 -22.70 1.03
CA GLN A 438 24.91 -23.29 0.59
C GLN A 438 24.92 -24.81 0.78
N GLU A 439 24.50 -25.31 1.94
CA GLU A 439 24.40 -26.75 2.22
C GLU A 439 23.44 -27.44 1.23
N ALA A 440 22.24 -26.88 1.02
CA ALA A 440 21.27 -27.42 0.08
C ALA A 440 21.80 -27.46 -1.37
N ASN A 441 22.61 -26.48 -1.78
CA ASN A 441 23.18 -26.43 -3.12
C ASN A 441 24.31 -27.47 -3.31
N GLU A 442 25.09 -27.74 -2.25
CA GLU A 442 26.08 -28.82 -2.26
C GLU A 442 25.40 -30.19 -2.38
N GLU A 443 24.30 -30.43 -1.64
CA GLU A 443 23.51 -31.66 -1.74
C GLU A 443 22.91 -31.84 -3.14
N LEU A 444 22.32 -30.77 -3.71
CA LEU A 444 21.75 -30.78 -5.06
C LEU A 444 22.81 -31.10 -6.12
N SER A 445 24.02 -30.57 -5.97
CA SER A 445 25.15 -30.85 -6.85
C SER A 445 25.53 -32.34 -6.81
N GLN A 446 25.62 -32.93 -5.61
CA GLN A 446 25.88 -34.36 -5.44
C GLN A 446 24.80 -35.22 -6.10
N GLN A 447 23.51 -34.92 -5.86
CA GLN A 447 22.41 -35.64 -6.50
C GLN A 447 22.46 -35.57 -8.03
N ASN A 448 22.79 -34.41 -8.60
CA ASN A 448 22.94 -34.25 -10.05
C ASN A 448 24.07 -35.11 -10.63
N THR A 449 25.21 -35.22 -9.94
CA THR A 449 26.31 -36.09 -10.41
C THR A 449 25.92 -37.57 -10.39
N PHE A 450 25.20 -38.00 -9.36
CA PHE A 450 24.70 -39.37 -9.24
C PHE A 450 23.68 -39.70 -10.34
N MET A 451 22.69 -38.83 -10.55
CA MET A 451 21.65 -39.00 -11.57
C MET A 451 22.24 -39.08 -12.98
N ASN A 452 23.25 -38.26 -13.29
CA ASN A 452 23.94 -38.33 -14.58
C ASN A 452 24.67 -39.66 -14.80
N THR A 453 25.16 -40.28 -13.73
CA THR A 453 25.83 -41.59 -13.81
C THR A 453 24.82 -42.70 -14.06
N GLN A 454 23.68 -42.71 -13.35
CA GLN A 454 22.59 -43.66 -13.60
C GLN A 454 22.04 -43.57 -15.03
N LYS A 455 21.89 -42.35 -15.56
CA LYS A 455 21.43 -42.14 -16.93
C LYS A 455 22.33 -42.84 -17.96
N ARG A 456 23.65 -42.71 -17.81
CA ARG A 456 24.62 -43.37 -18.72
C ARG A 456 24.54 -44.89 -18.63
N GLU A 457 24.33 -45.44 -17.44
CA GLU A 457 24.15 -46.88 -17.26
C GLU A 457 22.90 -47.40 -17.97
N LEU A 458 21.78 -46.68 -17.86
CA LEU A 458 20.54 -47.01 -18.55
C LEU A 458 20.69 -46.98 -20.08
N GLU A 459 21.38 -45.98 -20.63
CA GLU A 459 21.65 -45.89 -22.07
C GLU A 459 22.46 -47.11 -22.56
N MET A 460 23.45 -47.54 -21.79
CA MET A 460 24.26 -48.73 -22.10
C MET A 460 23.44 -50.02 -22.05
N ILE A 461 22.53 -50.16 -21.08
CA ILE A 461 21.61 -51.30 -21.00
C ILE A 461 20.68 -51.33 -22.22
N GLY A 462 20.12 -50.18 -22.62
CA GLY A 462 19.26 -50.06 -23.79
C GLY A 462 19.94 -50.54 -25.07
N LEU A 463 21.19 -50.12 -25.31
CA LEU A 463 21.98 -50.55 -26.47
C LEU A 463 22.25 -52.06 -26.48
N ARG A 464 22.57 -52.66 -25.33
CA ARG A 464 22.80 -54.12 -25.22
C ARG A 464 21.53 -54.90 -25.51
N LEU A 465 20.38 -54.44 -25.02
CA LEU A 465 19.10 -55.07 -25.24
C LEU A 465 18.72 -55.05 -26.73
N GLN A 466 18.90 -53.91 -27.40
CA GLN A 466 18.63 -53.79 -28.82
C GLN A 466 19.50 -54.75 -29.66
N LYS A 467 20.79 -54.85 -29.34
CA LYS A 467 21.70 -55.79 -30.01
C LYS A 467 21.23 -57.24 -29.83
N ARG A 468 20.87 -57.64 -28.60
CA ARG A 468 20.36 -58.98 -28.32
C ARG A 468 19.07 -59.30 -29.08
N ASN A 469 18.15 -58.35 -29.18
CA ASN A 469 16.90 -58.55 -29.91
C ASN A 469 17.14 -58.79 -31.41
N ASN A 470 18.07 -58.06 -32.02
CA ASN A 470 18.45 -58.23 -33.42
C ASN A 470 19.09 -59.62 -33.68
N GLU A 471 19.95 -60.09 -32.76
CA GLU A 471 20.56 -61.42 -32.83
C GLU A 471 19.49 -62.52 -32.79
N VAL A 472 18.55 -62.44 -31.85
CA VAL A 472 17.46 -63.42 -31.70
C VAL A 472 16.55 -63.43 -32.93
N THR A 473 16.15 -62.25 -33.41
CA THR A 473 15.27 -62.13 -34.59
C THR A 473 15.92 -62.73 -35.84
N SER A 474 17.23 -62.51 -36.02
CA SER A 474 17.99 -63.09 -37.14
C SER A 474 18.03 -64.62 -37.07
N SER A 475 18.15 -65.19 -35.87
CA SER A 475 18.14 -66.64 -35.66
C SER A 475 16.78 -67.26 -35.97
N ILE A 476 15.68 -66.62 -35.55
CA ILE A 476 14.32 -67.11 -35.82
C ILE A 476 14.01 -67.05 -37.33
N ASN A 477 14.40 -65.98 -38.02
CA ASN A 477 14.26 -65.89 -39.48
C ASN A 477 15.05 -66.97 -40.23
N TYR A 478 16.20 -67.39 -39.72
CA TYR A 478 16.93 -68.52 -40.27
C TYR A 478 16.14 -69.83 -40.11
N ALA A 479 15.55 -70.08 -38.94
CA ALA A 479 14.70 -71.25 -38.72
C ALA A 479 13.45 -71.28 -39.64
N HIS A 480 12.82 -70.13 -39.92
CA HIS A 480 11.69 -70.07 -40.86
C HIS A 480 12.03 -70.53 -42.27
N ARG A 481 13.23 -70.19 -42.76
CA ARG A 481 13.72 -70.69 -44.06
C ARG A 481 13.85 -72.21 -44.07
N ILE A 482 14.30 -72.80 -42.97
CA ILE A 482 14.38 -74.26 -42.82
C ILE A 482 12.97 -74.86 -42.84
N GLN A 483 12.06 -74.37 -42.00
CA GLN A 483 10.70 -74.91 -41.92
C GLN A 483 9.95 -74.83 -43.26
N SER A 484 10.04 -73.69 -43.94
CA SER A 484 9.39 -73.48 -45.24
C SER A 484 9.88 -74.45 -46.31
N SER A 485 11.16 -74.82 -46.28
CA SER A 485 11.75 -75.76 -47.25
C SER A 485 11.24 -77.19 -47.11
N ILE A 486 10.65 -77.52 -45.95
CA ILE A 486 10.18 -78.88 -45.68
C ILE A 486 8.78 -79.08 -46.26
N LEU A 487 7.93 -78.06 -46.34
CA LEU A 487 6.57 -78.13 -46.91
C LEU A 487 6.58 -78.57 -48.39
N PRO A 488 5.51 -79.25 -48.88
CA PRO A 488 5.43 -79.63 -50.29
C PRO A 488 5.53 -78.40 -51.21
N SER A 489 6.30 -78.50 -52.29
CA SER A 489 6.35 -77.43 -53.29
C SER A 489 5.01 -77.27 -54.00
N GLU A 490 4.66 -76.05 -54.38
CA GLU A 490 3.43 -75.74 -55.11
C GLU A 490 3.33 -76.56 -56.41
N GLU A 491 4.44 -76.77 -57.12
CA GLU A 491 4.51 -77.61 -58.32
C GLU A 491 4.12 -79.08 -58.04
N LYS A 492 4.56 -79.64 -56.90
CA LYS A 492 4.21 -81.00 -56.50
C LYS A 492 2.71 -81.11 -56.21
N VAL A 493 2.14 -80.15 -55.49
CA VAL A 493 0.70 -80.15 -55.18
C VAL A 493 -0.14 -80.00 -56.45
N LYS A 494 0.24 -79.08 -57.35
CA LYS A 494 -0.39 -78.89 -58.67
C LYS A 494 -0.39 -80.19 -59.49
N ARG A 495 0.72 -80.92 -59.50
CA ARG A 495 0.83 -82.21 -60.22
C ARG A 495 -0.10 -83.28 -59.65
N LEU A 496 -0.22 -83.36 -58.32
CA LEU A 496 -0.98 -84.44 -57.66
C LEU A 496 -2.48 -84.21 -57.64
N LEU A 497 -2.93 -82.96 -57.43
CA LEU A 497 -4.36 -82.63 -57.28
C LEU A 497 -4.97 -81.94 -58.50
N GLY A 498 -4.16 -81.34 -59.38
CA GLY A 498 -4.61 -80.51 -60.50
C GLY A 498 -4.80 -79.05 -60.08
N ALA A 499 -4.32 -78.11 -60.90
CA ALA A 499 -4.20 -76.69 -60.54
C ALA A 499 -5.53 -75.98 -60.19
N GLU A 500 -6.68 -76.49 -60.65
CA GLU A 500 -8.00 -75.89 -60.42
C GLU A 500 -8.80 -76.59 -59.31
N ASN A 501 -8.26 -77.67 -58.74
CA ASN A 501 -9.00 -78.57 -57.85
C ASN A 501 -8.62 -78.44 -56.38
N TYR A 502 -7.76 -77.49 -56.00
CA TYR A 502 -7.41 -77.29 -54.59
C TYR A 502 -7.09 -75.85 -54.25
N PHE A 503 -7.15 -75.54 -52.95
CA PHE A 503 -6.49 -74.38 -52.36
C PHE A 503 -5.88 -74.75 -51.01
N ILE A 504 -4.85 -74.01 -50.60
CA ILE A 504 -4.20 -74.14 -49.29
C ILE A 504 -4.01 -72.74 -48.72
N ILE A 505 -4.68 -72.44 -47.61
CA ILE A 505 -4.43 -71.27 -46.79
C ILE A 505 -3.51 -71.71 -45.65
N TYR A 506 -2.29 -71.18 -45.63
CA TYR A 506 -1.28 -71.47 -44.63
C TYR A 506 -0.72 -70.15 -44.08
N LYS A 507 -1.13 -69.78 -42.87
CA LYS A 507 -0.71 -68.54 -42.19
C LYS A 507 -0.13 -68.88 -40.81
N PRO A 508 1.18 -68.84 -40.63
CA PRO A 508 1.81 -68.85 -39.31
C PRO A 508 1.36 -67.65 -38.46
N LYS A 509 1.18 -67.82 -37.15
CA LYS A 509 0.91 -66.73 -36.19
C LYS A 509 2.16 -65.89 -35.95
N ASP A 510 3.28 -66.56 -35.71
CA ASP A 510 4.61 -65.95 -35.57
C ASP A 510 5.44 -66.18 -36.84
N ILE A 511 6.74 -65.90 -36.79
CA ILE A 511 7.68 -66.25 -37.88
C ILE A 511 7.73 -67.77 -38.15
N LEU A 512 7.27 -68.61 -37.23
CA LEU A 512 7.34 -70.08 -37.29
C LEU A 512 5.99 -70.69 -36.87
N SER A 513 5.59 -71.79 -37.52
CA SER A 513 4.27 -72.42 -37.35
C SER A 513 4.33 -73.82 -36.74
N GLY A 514 3.41 -74.16 -35.85
CA GLY A 514 3.11 -75.52 -35.41
C GLY A 514 2.36 -76.34 -36.46
N ASP A 515 1.61 -75.68 -37.34
CA ASP A 515 0.88 -76.33 -38.42
C ASP A 515 1.80 -76.77 -39.56
N PHE A 516 1.49 -77.91 -40.19
CA PHE A 516 2.08 -78.33 -41.45
C PHE A 516 1.17 -79.27 -42.23
N TYR A 517 1.44 -79.42 -43.53
CA TYR A 517 0.72 -80.35 -44.40
C TYR A 517 1.65 -81.23 -45.23
N MET A 518 1.11 -82.34 -45.70
CA MET A 518 1.82 -83.31 -46.53
C MET A 518 0.87 -83.89 -47.58
N ILE A 519 1.32 -83.97 -48.84
CA ILE A 519 0.54 -84.53 -49.95
C ILE A 519 1.47 -85.44 -50.74
N GLU A 520 1.17 -86.74 -50.73
CA GLU A 520 2.03 -87.79 -51.28
C GLU A 520 1.25 -88.76 -52.16
N GLU A 521 1.93 -89.34 -53.15
CA GLU A 521 1.37 -90.34 -54.06
C GLU A 521 2.03 -91.70 -53.79
N CYS A 522 1.20 -92.73 -53.63
CA CYS A 522 1.61 -94.11 -53.37
C CYS A 522 0.86 -95.03 -54.35
N GLY A 523 1.40 -95.20 -55.56
CA GLY A 523 0.69 -95.89 -56.65
C GLY A 523 -0.54 -95.10 -57.09
N ASP A 524 -1.70 -95.76 -57.20
CA ASP A 524 -2.99 -95.12 -57.55
C ASP A 524 -3.67 -94.41 -56.37
N LYS A 525 -2.97 -94.22 -55.24
CA LYS A 525 -3.50 -93.61 -54.03
C LYS A 525 -2.81 -92.28 -53.71
N ILE A 526 -3.58 -91.28 -53.30
CA ILE A 526 -3.08 -90.00 -52.80
C ILE A 526 -3.31 -89.92 -51.30
N ILE A 527 -2.26 -89.66 -50.53
CA ILE A 527 -2.31 -89.38 -49.09
C ILE A 527 -2.26 -87.87 -48.90
N ILE A 528 -3.25 -87.31 -48.20
CA ILE A 528 -3.36 -85.89 -47.84
C ILE A 528 -3.39 -85.80 -46.33
N ILE A 529 -2.47 -85.02 -45.76
CA ILE A 529 -2.32 -84.83 -44.32
C ILE A 529 -2.35 -83.35 -43.97
N SER A 530 -3.17 -83.01 -42.98
CA SER A 530 -3.17 -81.73 -42.27
C SER A 530 -2.81 -82.00 -40.82
N ALA A 531 -1.83 -81.29 -40.28
CA ALA A 531 -1.37 -81.49 -38.91
C ALA A 531 -1.19 -80.15 -38.20
N ASP A 532 -1.63 -80.13 -36.94
CA ASP A 532 -1.58 -79.02 -36.00
C ASP A 532 -0.85 -79.52 -34.75
N CYS A 533 0.29 -78.89 -34.45
CA CYS A 533 1.15 -79.31 -33.34
C CYS A 533 0.87 -78.47 -32.10
N THR A 534 1.07 -79.06 -30.93
CA THR A 534 0.95 -78.32 -29.67
C THR A 534 1.93 -77.14 -29.61
N GLY A 535 1.39 -75.93 -29.48
CA GLY A 535 2.14 -74.67 -29.36
C GLY A 535 2.47 -74.03 -30.71
N HIS A 536 2.76 -72.73 -30.69
CA HIS A 536 3.16 -71.93 -31.86
C HIS A 536 4.62 -71.43 -31.74
N GLY A 537 5.14 -70.76 -32.77
CA GLY A 537 6.50 -70.21 -32.75
C GLY A 537 7.58 -71.30 -32.77
N VAL A 538 8.69 -71.08 -32.05
CA VAL A 538 9.86 -72.00 -32.09
C VAL A 538 9.53 -73.43 -31.61
N PRO A 539 8.83 -73.65 -30.47
CA PRO A 539 8.50 -75.00 -30.02
C PRO A 539 7.55 -75.74 -30.97
N GLY A 540 6.51 -75.06 -31.47
CA GLY A 540 5.58 -75.61 -32.46
C GLY A 540 6.29 -76.02 -33.75
N ALA A 541 7.23 -75.19 -34.23
CA ALA A 541 8.01 -75.51 -35.43
C ALA A 541 8.92 -76.74 -35.29
N LEU A 542 9.50 -76.98 -34.12
CA LEU A 542 10.26 -78.20 -33.89
C LEU A 542 9.36 -79.44 -33.92
N MET A 543 8.14 -79.32 -33.39
CA MET A 543 7.14 -80.38 -33.45
C MET A 543 6.66 -80.65 -34.87
N SER A 544 6.45 -79.63 -35.70
CA SER A 544 6.06 -79.81 -37.09
C SER A 544 7.15 -80.49 -37.93
N MET A 545 8.42 -80.14 -37.71
CA MET A 545 9.56 -80.84 -38.33
C MET A 545 9.63 -82.32 -37.92
N LEU A 546 9.47 -82.62 -36.62
CA LEU A 546 9.47 -83.99 -36.11
C LEU A 546 8.28 -84.80 -36.66
N GLY A 547 7.08 -84.23 -36.61
CA GLY A 547 5.85 -84.85 -37.10
C GLY A 547 5.96 -85.20 -38.58
N LYS A 548 6.45 -84.27 -39.39
CA LYS A 548 6.71 -84.50 -40.82
C LYS A 548 7.73 -85.61 -41.07
N GLN A 549 8.84 -85.63 -40.34
CA GLN A 549 9.85 -86.67 -40.48
C GLN A 549 9.27 -88.06 -40.15
N LEU A 550 8.53 -88.18 -39.04
CA LEU A 550 7.89 -89.43 -38.63
C LEU A 550 6.87 -89.90 -39.67
N LEU A 551 6.01 -89.01 -40.16
CA LEU A 551 5.06 -89.33 -41.23
C LEU A 551 5.75 -89.80 -42.51
N SER A 552 6.84 -89.13 -42.90
CA SER A 552 7.64 -89.53 -44.07
C SER A 552 8.23 -90.94 -43.89
N GLU A 553 8.75 -91.26 -42.71
CA GLU A 553 9.27 -92.60 -42.40
C GLU A 553 8.16 -93.66 -42.45
N ILE A 554 6.99 -93.37 -41.87
CA ILE A 554 5.85 -94.29 -41.82
C ILE A 554 5.34 -94.59 -43.25
N ILE A 555 5.17 -93.56 -44.08
CA ILE A 555 4.62 -93.71 -45.43
C ILE A 555 5.63 -94.37 -46.36
N PHE A 556 6.85 -93.85 -46.46
CA PHE A 556 7.80 -94.27 -47.49
C PHE A 556 8.73 -95.41 -47.09
N ARG A 557 9.13 -95.48 -45.81
CA ARG A 557 10.09 -96.50 -45.35
C ARG A 557 9.37 -97.75 -44.86
N LYS A 558 8.28 -97.58 -44.10
CA LYS A 558 7.47 -98.70 -43.61
C LYS A 558 6.39 -99.15 -44.59
N ASN A 559 6.15 -98.39 -45.67
CA ASN A 559 5.11 -98.64 -46.69
C ASN A 559 3.70 -98.75 -46.09
N ILE A 560 3.40 -97.97 -45.05
CA ILE A 560 2.09 -97.96 -44.39
C ILE A 560 1.22 -96.89 -45.04
N THR A 561 0.08 -97.30 -45.59
CA THR A 561 -0.86 -96.39 -46.28
C THR A 561 -2.22 -96.28 -45.59
N ASP A 562 -2.56 -97.22 -44.68
CA ASP A 562 -3.84 -97.21 -43.96
C ASP A 562 -3.91 -96.04 -42.95
N PRO A 563 -4.90 -95.12 -43.04
CA PRO A 563 -4.92 -93.90 -42.25
C PRO A 563 -4.83 -94.09 -40.72
N HIS A 564 -5.55 -95.08 -40.16
CA HIS A 564 -5.51 -95.32 -38.72
C HIS A 564 -4.18 -95.94 -38.25
N VAL A 565 -3.51 -96.71 -39.11
CA VAL A 565 -2.18 -97.27 -38.82
C VAL A 565 -1.13 -96.16 -38.87
N ILE A 566 -1.24 -95.23 -39.82
CA ILE A 566 -0.39 -94.04 -39.90
C ILE A 566 -0.48 -93.24 -38.59
N LEU A 567 -1.69 -92.95 -38.10
CA LEU A 567 -1.88 -92.23 -36.83
C LEU A 567 -1.38 -93.01 -35.61
N SER A 568 -1.57 -94.33 -35.59
CA SER A 568 -1.09 -95.19 -34.50
C SER A 568 0.45 -95.21 -34.43
N GLU A 569 1.11 -95.33 -35.58
CA GLU A 569 2.57 -95.27 -35.68
C GLU A 569 3.11 -93.88 -35.40
N LEU A 570 2.39 -92.82 -35.80
CA LEU A 570 2.74 -91.44 -35.46
C LEU A 570 2.67 -91.22 -33.94
N HIS A 571 1.61 -91.68 -33.28
CA HIS A 571 1.47 -91.62 -31.82
C HIS A 571 2.64 -92.34 -31.11
N ASN A 572 2.97 -93.56 -31.55
CA ASN A 572 4.10 -94.30 -31.00
C ASN A 572 5.44 -93.59 -31.26
N GLY A 573 5.62 -93.04 -32.46
CA GLY A 573 6.80 -92.28 -32.87
C GLY A 573 7.03 -91.04 -32.02
N ILE A 574 5.99 -90.24 -31.78
CA ILE A 574 6.05 -89.04 -30.94
C ILE A 574 6.34 -89.43 -29.48
N THR A 575 5.55 -90.37 -28.92
CA THR A 575 5.69 -90.82 -27.53
C THR A 575 7.10 -91.33 -27.23
N LYS A 576 7.68 -92.11 -28.16
CA LYS A 576 9.03 -92.66 -28.06
C LYS A 576 10.10 -91.57 -28.22
N THR A 577 9.96 -90.71 -29.24
CA THR A 577 10.99 -89.70 -29.55
C THR A 577 11.08 -88.62 -28.46
N LEU A 578 9.94 -88.20 -27.91
CA LEU A 578 9.87 -87.21 -26.83
C LEU A 578 9.94 -87.84 -25.42
N GLN A 579 10.07 -89.17 -25.35
CA GLN A 579 10.16 -89.94 -24.10
C GLN A 579 9.03 -89.60 -23.11
N GLN A 580 7.80 -89.46 -23.59
CA GLN A 580 6.66 -88.93 -22.81
C GLN A 580 6.26 -89.81 -21.61
N SER A 581 6.81 -91.02 -21.51
CA SER A 581 6.68 -91.90 -20.34
C SER A 581 7.60 -91.54 -19.17
N ILE A 582 8.65 -90.74 -19.43
CA ILE A 582 9.67 -90.38 -18.45
C ILE A 582 9.73 -88.85 -18.28
N THR A 583 9.51 -88.11 -19.37
CA THR A 583 9.50 -86.65 -19.38
C THR A 583 8.13 -86.10 -18.99
N GLN A 584 8.08 -84.82 -18.59
CA GLN A 584 6.82 -84.09 -18.41
C GLN A 584 6.27 -83.50 -19.72
N ASN A 585 6.84 -83.89 -20.87
CA ASN A 585 6.42 -83.40 -22.18
C ASN A 585 5.07 -84.01 -22.57
N ASN A 586 4.11 -83.16 -22.92
CA ASN A 586 2.78 -83.58 -23.38
C ASN A 586 2.47 -83.05 -24.79
N ASP A 587 3.51 -82.72 -25.56
CA ASP A 587 3.33 -82.19 -26.91
C ASP A 587 2.73 -83.27 -27.80
N SER A 588 1.76 -82.85 -28.60
CA SER A 588 0.94 -83.75 -29.41
C SER A 588 0.64 -83.11 -30.75
N ILE A 589 0.18 -83.93 -31.69
CA ILE A 589 -0.20 -83.49 -33.03
C ILE A 589 -1.64 -83.90 -33.27
N ASP A 590 -2.50 -82.89 -33.47
CA ASP A 590 -3.84 -83.06 -33.99
C ASP A 590 -3.72 -83.20 -35.52
N CYS A 591 -4.17 -84.33 -36.06
CA CYS A 591 -3.79 -84.72 -37.42
C CYS A 591 -4.97 -85.35 -38.16
N THR A 592 -5.20 -84.90 -39.40
CA THR A 592 -6.11 -85.53 -40.35
C THR A 592 -5.32 -86.27 -41.39
N VAL A 593 -5.60 -87.57 -41.57
CA VAL A 593 -5.01 -88.39 -42.63
C VAL A 593 -6.12 -88.86 -43.57
N CYS A 594 -6.04 -88.48 -44.84
CA CYS A 594 -6.95 -88.89 -45.89
C CYS A 594 -6.18 -89.69 -46.96
N LEU A 595 -6.68 -90.86 -47.33
CA LEU A 595 -6.18 -91.68 -48.43
C LEU A 595 -7.29 -91.75 -49.50
N PHE A 596 -7.05 -91.15 -50.66
CA PHE A 596 -7.95 -91.21 -51.80
C PHE A 596 -7.45 -92.23 -52.81
N ASP A 597 -8.23 -93.28 -53.05
CA ASP A 597 -7.94 -94.30 -54.05
C ASP A 597 -8.56 -93.89 -55.40
N LYS A 598 -7.72 -93.56 -56.38
CA LYS A 598 -8.16 -93.12 -57.72
C LYS A 598 -8.88 -94.23 -58.48
N SER A 599 -8.60 -95.50 -58.18
CA SER A 599 -9.13 -96.65 -58.92
C SER A 599 -10.55 -97.03 -58.47
N THR A 600 -10.82 -96.95 -57.16
CA THR A 600 -12.13 -97.30 -56.57
C THR A 600 -13.03 -96.09 -56.34
N HIS A 601 -12.47 -94.88 -56.39
CA HIS A 601 -13.10 -93.63 -55.96
C HIS A 601 -13.58 -93.70 -54.49
N GLU A 602 -12.78 -94.33 -53.63
CA GLU A 602 -13.03 -94.37 -52.18
C GLU A 602 -12.05 -93.45 -51.43
N LEU A 603 -12.59 -92.75 -50.43
CA LEU A 603 -11.83 -91.94 -49.49
C LEU A 603 -11.82 -92.63 -48.13
N HIS A 604 -10.62 -92.92 -47.64
CA HIS A 604 -10.39 -93.43 -46.30
C HIS A 604 -9.86 -92.30 -45.41
N PHE A 605 -10.55 -92.01 -44.32
CA PHE A 605 -10.19 -90.94 -43.38
C PHE A 605 -9.95 -91.52 -41.99
N ALA A 606 -8.87 -91.08 -41.33
CA ALA A 606 -8.72 -91.18 -39.89
C ALA A 606 -8.25 -89.83 -39.35
N GLY A 607 -8.74 -89.44 -38.17
CA GLY A 607 -8.38 -88.19 -37.53
C GLY A 607 -7.95 -88.41 -36.08
N ALA A 608 -6.85 -87.77 -35.68
CA ALA A 608 -6.43 -87.63 -34.31
C ALA A 608 -6.85 -86.24 -33.82
N LYS A 609 -7.96 -86.17 -33.07
CA LYS A 609 -8.63 -84.94 -32.58
C LYS A 609 -9.00 -83.91 -33.67
N ALA A 610 -8.80 -84.24 -34.94
CA ALA A 610 -9.22 -83.48 -36.10
C ALA A 610 -10.41 -84.12 -36.82
N SER A 611 -11.17 -83.32 -37.59
CA SER A 611 -12.35 -83.78 -38.34
C SER A 611 -12.21 -83.44 -39.82
N LEU A 612 -12.79 -84.28 -40.68
CA LEU A 612 -12.90 -84.01 -42.11
C LEU A 612 -14.30 -83.51 -42.44
N PHE A 613 -14.39 -82.36 -43.11
CA PHE A 613 -15.65 -81.83 -43.59
C PHE A 613 -15.82 -82.10 -45.08
N ILE A 614 -16.92 -82.77 -45.47
CA ILE A 614 -17.20 -83.19 -46.84
C ILE A 614 -18.46 -82.50 -47.33
N VAL A 615 -18.40 -81.93 -48.53
CA VAL A 615 -19.53 -81.32 -49.23
C VAL A 615 -19.74 -82.06 -50.55
N VAL A 616 -20.85 -82.80 -50.63
CA VAL A 616 -21.22 -83.61 -51.82
C VAL A 616 -22.08 -82.79 -52.79
N SER A 617 -22.92 -81.90 -52.26
CA SER A 617 -23.71 -80.91 -53.00
C SER A 617 -24.11 -79.78 -52.06
N ASP A 618 -24.65 -78.67 -52.58
CA ASP A 618 -25.05 -77.50 -51.78
C ASP A 618 -26.03 -77.84 -50.63
N THR A 619 -26.79 -78.94 -50.77
CA THR A 619 -27.74 -79.42 -49.75
C THR A 619 -27.19 -80.57 -48.89
N THR A 620 -26.16 -81.30 -49.36
CA THR A 620 -25.66 -82.53 -48.71
C THR A 620 -24.23 -82.37 -48.22
N THR A 621 -24.07 -82.32 -46.89
CA THR A 621 -22.77 -82.21 -46.21
C THR A 621 -22.60 -83.32 -45.17
N GLN A 622 -21.38 -83.79 -44.98
CA GLN A 622 -21.02 -84.81 -43.99
C GLN A 622 -19.81 -84.35 -43.18
N LEU A 623 -19.86 -84.55 -41.86
CA LEU A 623 -18.72 -84.33 -40.98
C LEU A 623 -18.26 -85.69 -40.47
N LEU A 624 -17.06 -86.11 -40.88
CA LEU A 624 -16.40 -87.28 -40.29
C LEU A 624 -15.56 -86.80 -39.12
N LYS A 625 -15.94 -87.22 -37.91
CA LYS A 625 -15.20 -86.89 -36.68
C LYS A 625 -14.10 -87.92 -36.50
N GLY A 626 -12.86 -87.46 -36.31
CA GLY A 626 -11.79 -88.31 -35.84
C GLY A 626 -11.97 -88.74 -34.39
N ASP A 627 -11.07 -89.60 -33.94
CA ASP A 627 -11.01 -90.04 -32.56
C ASP A 627 -10.60 -88.88 -31.65
N ARG A 628 -11.02 -88.89 -30.39
CA ARG A 628 -10.82 -87.78 -29.43
C ARG A 628 -9.37 -87.62 -28.95
N PHE A 629 -8.45 -88.43 -29.45
CA PHE A 629 -7.07 -88.48 -29.04
C PHE A 629 -6.18 -87.82 -30.09
N SER A 630 -5.23 -87.01 -29.66
CA SER A 630 -4.12 -86.53 -30.48
C SER A 630 -3.08 -87.64 -30.70
N ALA A 631 -2.20 -87.48 -31.69
CA ALA A 631 -1.01 -88.32 -31.80
C ALA A 631 0.07 -87.79 -30.83
N GLY A 632 0.61 -88.64 -29.95
CA GLY A 632 1.39 -88.22 -28.77
C GLY A 632 0.55 -87.64 -27.62
N GLY A 633 1.21 -87.08 -26.61
CA GLY A 633 0.60 -86.43 -25.45
C GLY A 633 0.53 -87.32 -24.21
N LYS A 634 -0.32 -86.96 -23.23
CA LYS A 634 -0.45 -87.69 -21.95
C LYS A 634 -0.76 -89.17 -22.20
N ILE A 635 -0.01 -90.05 -21.53
CA ILE A 635 -0.24 -91.49 -21.56
C ILE A 635 -1.60 -91.80 -20.91
N TYR A 636 -2.57 -92.17 -21.74
CA TYR A 636 -3.86 -92.65 -21.28
C TYR A 636 -3.72 -94.06 -20.69
N LEU A 637 -4.56 -94.39 -19.70
CA LEU A 637 -4.62 -95.73 -19.08
C LEU A 637 -4.85 -96.86 -20.11
N ASN A 638 -5.46 -96.54 -21.25
CA ASN A 638 -5.62 -97.41 -22.42
C ASN A 638 -4.92 -96.79 -23.63
N LYS A 639 -4.24 -97.61 -24.46
CA LYS A 639 -3.66 -97.16 -25.73
C LYS A 639 -4.73 -96.49 -26.61
N PRO A 640 -4.46 -95.32 -27.21
CA PRO A 640 -5.41 -94.72 -28.14
C PRO A 640 -5.60 -95.63 -29.35
N SER A 641 -6.85 -95.86 -29.72
CA SER A 641 -7.24 -96.58 -30.94
C SER A 641 -7.78 -95.59 -31.95
N PHE A 642 -7.14 -95.52 -33.13
CA PHE A 642 -7.64 -94.73 -34.25
C PHE A 642 -8.51 -95.59 -35.17
N HIS A 643 -9.56 -95.02 -35.74
CA HIS A 643 -10.48 -95.71 -36.64
C HIS A 643 -10.49 -95.08 -38.04
N THR A 644 -10.54 -95.93 -39.06
CA THR A 644 -10.71 -95.49 -40.44
C THR A 644 -12.19 -95.48 -40.83
N HIS A 645 -12.65 -94.34 -41.32
CA HIS A 645 -13.92 -94.18 -42.01
C HIS A 645 -13.71 -94.31 -43.51
N SER A 646 -14.46 -95.18 -44.18
CA SER A 646 -14.44 -95.32 -45.64
C SER A 646 -15.71 -94.73 -46.23
N VAL A 647 -15.56 -93.81 -47.19
CA VAL A 647 -16.68 -93.16 -47.89
C VAL A 647 -16.42 -93.20 -49.38
N ARG A 648 -17.39 -93.70 -50.15
CA ARG A 648 -17.33 -93.66 -51.61
C ARG A 648 -17.62 -92.26 -52.12
N ILE A 649 -16.73 -91.72 -52.94
CA ILE A 649 -16.77 -90.35 -53.42
C ILE A 649 -17.54 -90.24 -54.73
N LYS A 650 -18.44 -89.25 -54.80
CA LYS A 650 -19.11 -88.86 -56.05
C LYS A 650 -18.27 -87.80 -56.76
N PRO A 651 -18.28 -87.73 -58.10
CA PRO A 651 -17.55 -86.68 -58.83
C PRO A 651 -17.94 -85.28 -58.35
N ASN A 652 -16.94 -84.38 -58.25
CA ASN A 652 -17.07 -83.00 -57.77
C ASN A 652 -17.30 -82.85 -56.25
N THR A 653 -17.06 -83.90 -55.46
CA THR A 653 -17.13 -83.80 -54.00
C THR A 653 -15.97 -82.94 -53.49
N LYS A 654 -16.25 -82.01 -52.58
CA LYS A 654 -15.23 -81.17 -51.94
C LYS A 654 -14.95 -81.66 -50.53
N ILE A 655 -13.68 -81.79 -50.19
CA ILE A 655 -13.22 -82.11 -48.83
C ILE A 655 -12.43 -80.94 -48.26
N TYR A 656 -12.61 -80.68 -46.98
CA TYR A 656 -11.92 -79.62 -46.25
C TYR A 656 -11.22 -80.18 -45.03
N LEU A 657 -9.91 -79.96 -44.97
CA LEU A 657 -9.04 -80.32 -43.85
C LEU A 657 -8.52 -79.03 -43.25
N TYR A 658 -8.53 -78.90 -41.93
CA TYR A 658 -8.11 -77.66 -41.29
C TYR A 658 -7.63 -77.86 -39.84
N SER A 659 -6.73 -76.99 -39.40
CA SER A 659 -6.38 -76.79 -37.99
C SER A 659 -7.42 -75.93 -37.27
N ASP A 660 -7.31 -75.79 -35.95
CA ASP A 660 -8.29 -75.03 -35.19
C ASP A 660 -8.16 -73.50 -35.36
N GLY A 661 -7.00 -72.99 -35.81
CA GLY A 661 -6.71 -71.56 -35.84
C GLY A 661 -7.74 -70.72 -36.60
N TYR A 662 -8.28 -71.20 -37.73
CA TYR A 662 -9.29 -70.44 -38.47
C TYR A 662 -10.60 -70.32 -37.68
N GLN A 663 -11.09 -71.42 -37.10
CA GLN A 663 -12.35 -71.42 -36.34
C GLN A 663 -12.21 -70.74 -34.96
N ASP A 664 -10.98 -70.69 -34.43
CA ASP A 664 -10.67 -70.12 -33.12
C ASP A 664 -10.21 -68.65 -33.17
N GLN A 665 -10.06 -68.08 -34.37
CA GLN A 665 -9.72 -66.68 -34.55
C GLN A 665 -10.72 -65.74 -33.86
N PHE A 666 -10.20 -64.88 -32.97
CA PHE A 666 -10.96 -63.78 -32.38
C PHE A 666 -11.13 -62.62 -33.36
N GLY A 667 -12.29 -61.96 -33.32
CA GLY A 667 -12.59 -60.81 -34.16
C GLY A 667 -14.09 -60.52 -34.26
N GLY A 668 -14.47 -59.80 -35.32
CA GLY A 668 -15.82 -59.29 -35.52
C GLY A 668 -16.16 -58.17 -34.53
N LYS A 669 -17.32 -57.53 -34.73
CA LYS A 669 -17.76 -56.37 -33.93
C LYS A 669 -17.83 -56.62 -32.41
N ASP A 670 -18.11 -57.86 -32.01
CA ASP A 670 -18.26 -58.26 -30.61
C ASP A 670 -16.99 -58.92 -30.03
N ASN A 671 -15.90 -58.95 -30.81
CA ASN A 671 -14.63 -59.61 -30.48
C ASN A 671 -14.78 -61.05 -29.94
N ARG A 672 -15.33 -61.95 -30.77
CA ARG A 672 -15.58 -63.36 -30.43
C ARG A 672 -14.86 -64.30 -31.39
N LYS A 673 -14.71 -65.56 -30.97
CA LYS A 673 -14.26 -66.64 -31.87
C LYS A 673 -15.25 -66.84 -33.01
N ILE A 674 -14.75 -67.18 -34.20
CA ILE A 674 -15.57 -67.57 -35.36
C ILE A 674 -16.46 -68.77 -35.01
N MET A 675 -15.95 -69.73 -34.24
CA MET A 675 -16.59 -71.00 -33.85
C MET A 675 -16.74 -72.01 -34.98
N ALA A 676 -16.47 -73.28 -34.68
CA ALA A 676 -16.52 -74.41 -35.61
C ALA A 676 -17.84 -74.53 -36.41
N GLY A 677 -18.97 -74.21 -35.78
CA GLY A 677 -20.28 -74.27 -36.43
C GLY A 677 -20.45 -73.23 -37.54
N HIS A 678 -20.04 -71.98 -37.27
CA HIS A 678 -20.11 -70.89 -38.24
C HIS A 678 -19.08 -71.09 -39.35
N PHE A 679 -17.87 -71.52 -39.00
CA PHE A 679 -16.83 -71.80 -39.99
C PHE A 679 -17.26 -72.88 -41.00
N ARG A 680 -17.82 -74.01 -40.55
CA ARG A 680 -18.34 -75.03 -41.48
C ARG A 680 -19.51 -74.52 -42.34
N ASN A 681 -20.35 -73.64 -41.79
CA ASN A 681 -21.39 -72.98 -42.57
C ASN A 681 -20.81 -72.04 -43.63
N LEU A 682 -19.70 -71.36 -43.34
CA LEU A 682 -18.96 -70.53 -44.29
C LEU A 682 -18.41 -71.38 -45.45
N LEU A 683 -17.77 -72.51 -45.14
CA LEU A 683 -17.29 -73.46 -46.15
C LEU A 683 -18.45 -73.99 -47.01
N LYS A 684 -19.56 -74.41 -46.38
CA LYS A 684 -20.75 -74.89 -47.08
C LYS A 684 -21.37 -73.85 -48.00
N LYS A 685 -21.52 -72.60 -47.55
CA LYS A 685 -22.16 -71.55 -48.37
C LYS A 685 -21.35 -71.21 -49.61
N ASN A 686 -20.03 -71.28 -49.51
CA ASN A 686 -19.11 -70.92 -50.59
C ASN A 686 -18.64 -72.14 -51.40
N SER A 687 -19.13 -73.34 -51.11
CA SER A 687 -18.70 -74.56 -51.80
C SER A 687 -19.08 -74.58 -53.28
N HIS A 688 -19.99 -73.73 -53.76
CA HIS A 688 -20.37 -73.64 -55.16
C HIS A 688 -19.32 -72.91 -56.02
N LEU A 689 -18.47 -72.08 -55.40
CA LEU A 689 -17.38 -71.36 -56.08
C LEU A 689 -16.26 -72.32 -56.50
N ASP A 690 -15.44 -71.90 -57.46
CA ASP A 690 -14.18 -72.58 -57.76
C ASP A 690 -13.20 -72.47 -56.59
N MET A 691 -12.15 -73.31 -56.57
CA MET A 691 -11.27 -73.41 -55.40
C MET A 691 -10.45 -72.14 -55.14
N ASN A 692 -10.08 -71.39 -56.17
CA ASN A 692 -9.34 -70.14 -56.00
C ASN A 692 -10.24 -69.05 -55.41
N ALA A 693 -11.46 -68.89 -55.95
CA ALA A 693 -12.44 -67.95 -55.43
C ALA A 693 -12.87 -68.28 -53.99
N GLN A 694 -12.93 -69.57 -53.62
CA GLN A 694 -13.12 -69.97 -52.22
C GLN A 694 -11.97 -69.51 -51.33
N SER A 695 -10.72 -69.71 -51.77
CA SER A 695 -9.54 -69.29 -51.03
C SER A 695 -9.53 -67.78 -50.80
N GLU A 696 -9.74 -66.99 -51.85
CA GLU A 696 -9.77 -65.52 -51.77
C GLU A 696 -10.87 -65.01 -50.84
N PHE A 697 -12.07 -65.62 -50.92
CA PHE A 697 -13.17 -65.27 -50.04
C PHE A 697 -12.85 -65.58 -48.57
N LEU A 698 -12.31 -66.78 -48.29
CA LEU A 698 -11.96 -67.20 -46.94
C LEU A 698 -10.81 -66.36 -46.38
N ASP A 699 -9.83 -65.99 -47.19
CA ASP A 699 -8.75 -65.11 -46.78
C ASP A 699 -9.27 -63.71 -46.41
N SER A 700 -10.09 -63.13 -47.30
CA SER A 700 -10.69 -61.82 -47.11
C SER A 700 -11.60 -61.77 -45.88
N TYR A 701 -12.43 -62.80 -45.68
CA TYR A 701 -13.30 -62.91 -44.51
C TYR A 701 -12.49 -62.94 -43.20
N LEU A 702 -11.36 -63.67 -43.19
CA LEU A 702 -10.49 -63.77 -42.01
C LEU A 702 -9.82 -62.43 -41.68
N GLU A 703 -9.28 -61.73 -42.67
CA GLU A 703 -8.66 -60.41 -42.48
C GLU A 703 -9.68 -59.37 -42.01
N GLU A 704 -10.88 -59.37 -42.59
CA GLU A 704 -11.97 -58.47 -42.15
C GLU A 704 -12.42 -58.79 -40.72
N TRP A 705 -12.55 -60.07 -40.37
CA TRP A 705 -12.92 -60.50 -39.02
C TRP A 705 -11.91 -59.99 -37.99
N LYS A 706 -10.61 -60.17 -38.24
CA LYS A 706 -9.52 -59.66 -37.39
C LYS A 706 -9.58 -58.13 -37.25
N LEU A 707 -9.71 -57.43 -38.37
CA LEU A 707 -9.73 -55.97 -38.41
C LEU A 707 -10.91 -55.39 -37.62
N GLN A 708 -12.11 -55.96 -37.77
CA GLN A 708 -13.31 -55.51 -37.05
C GLN A 708 -13.16 -55.65 -35.52
N GLY A 709 -12.41 -56.65 -35.03
CA GLY A 709 -12.14 -56.85 -33.62
C GLY A 709 -10.88 -56.18 -33.09
N ASN A 710 -10.06 -55.55 -33.96
CA ASN A 710 -8.71 -55.07 -33.65
C ASN A 710 -7.82 -56.17 -33.02
N GLU A 711 -7.93 -57.38 -33.53
CA GLU A 711 -7.19 -58.55 -33.04
C GLU A 711 -6.10 -58.97 -34.03
N SER A 712 -4.99 -59.47 -33.49
CA SER A 712 -3.98 -60.18 -34.27
C SER A 712 -4.40 -61.64 -34.52
N GLN A 713 -3.64 -62.35 -35.35
CA GLN A 713 -3.89 -63.78 -35.55
C GLN A 713 -3.80 -64.54 -34.21
N THR A 714 -4.80 -65.36 -33.90
CA THR A 714 -4.92 -66.03 -32.59
C THR A 714 -4.00 -67.25 -32.49
N ASP A 715 -3.96 -68.07 -33.54
CA ASP A 715 -3.14 -69.28 -33.64
C ASP A 715 -2.63 -69.50 -35.07
N ASP A 716 -1.77 -70.50 -35.29
CA ASP A 716 -1.39 -70.94 -36.63
C ASP A 716 -2.63 -71.41 -37.43
N ILE A 717 -2.69 -71.10 -38.73
CA ILE A 717 -3.84 -71.39 -39.57
C ILE A 717 -3.42 -72.24 -40.75
N LEU A 718 -3.99 -73.44 -40.86
CA LEU A 718 -3.92 -74.33 -42.00
C LEU A 718 -5.33 -74.72 -42.42
N LEU A 719 -5.67 -74.45 -43.68
CA LEU A 719 -6.94 -74.86 -44.29
C LEU A 719 -6.69 -75.29 -45.73
N MET A 720 -7.07 -76.53 -46.04
CA MET A 720 -7.00 -77.10 -47.37
C MET A 720 -8.41 -77.44 -47.86
N GLY A 721 -8.78 -76.95 -49.02
CA GLY A 721 -9.97 -77.38 -49.76
C GLY A 721 -9.56 -78.16 -51.00
N ILE A 722 -10.12 -79.34 -51.22
CA ILE A 722 -9.74 -80.24 -52.33
C ILE A 722 -11.01 -80.77 -52.99
N LYS A 723 -11.04 -80.74 -54.32
CA LYS A 723 -12.12 -81.24 -55.19
C LYS A 723 -11.69 -82.59 -55.75
N LEU A 724 -12.47 -83.63 -55.44
CA LEU A 724 -12.24 -85.02 -55.84
C LEU A 724 -13.17 -85.50 -56.96
#